data_AF-A0A7C1STJ7-F1
#
_entry.id   AF-A0A7C1STJ7-F1
#
_cell.length_a   1.000
_cell.length_b   1.000
_cell.length_c   1.000
_cell.angle_alpha   90.00
_cell.angle_beta   90.00
_cell.angle_gamma   90.00
#
_symmetry.space_group_name_H-M   'P 1'
#
loop_
_entity.id
_entity.type
_entity.pdbx_description
1 polymer ?
#
loop_
_entity_poly.entity_id
_entity_poly.type
_entity_poly.pdbx_seq_one_letter_code
_entity_poly.pdbx_strand_id
1 'polypeptide(L)'
;MCKLEQTCLNIVISLFMVTNSLSNTYNIDALNKAGILSCPKCHGPAKVEDEQVRCGGCDATYPVEQGIPVFGTRSDYWCNVPREEMRGLVEESQRSGDWEAAAEKLVPAYLDHMKPLYRGDAQYLWPLNGSSRVLDVGSMWGGVALSVARHCGELVALDKTFETLNFLRVRAAQMGLHNVRAVHSHATTLPFSEGSFDLVILNGVLEWIPYEPDWIFEAHWEGKWESAPGYTRTPDETQLEALRQILRVLKPDGVLYIAIENRYGLPYFYGFPDDHINVKLVPLLPRKLGDMLSRLRGKGEYRTYVYSPRQLEGLAKKAGFQRVQLYGTHPHYIKIKKAYPIEMAGKFLRETTMPMVHALPIALNHFITPLLPKSIAPLTPPSVLALCGKGPDPEALTPRILRMLKEAGVIDEPQNYWAVLAVNRLEDDVPLNCIVYDTDKKPRFFCKISRDASLSGLADEARNLRALKDTLGDKETSGFRLPEILHYGEHEGIKLLVLSYLSGSGPDFFAHYIYNKGFNKLGLHQAFFRTPLERIEEGIFLRKLDRYMYRAIDTLVAFQSATPQGTMSQGETPQGETPQGETPQGETTVAEFAGKLVQEYKGKYPSMPEDISDLLTGLTEGLADKENVPVRHCAVHGDYDLCNLLFSEGANPVIVDFEHTEQTGLPFFDMANLVFSPLMLKWKESFTGGSFRSYLSVLGGQAYVEKWLTYFCLKAGLPEWVVPLIPKFAALEQNLIEYPPYRDPYAYPMYGQESMRELLALSVTPRS
;
A
#
# COMPACT_ATOMS: atom_id res chain seq x y z
N MET A 1 -9.26 -13.25 -45.64
CA MET A 1 -8.76 -12.80 -44.31
C MET A 1 -9.12 -11.35 -44.03
N CYS A 2 -8.69 -10.38 -44.85
CA CYS A 2 -8.97 -8.95 -44.64
C CYS A 2 -10.47 -8.56 -44.48
N LYS A 3 -11.41 -9.20 -45.20
CA LYS A 3 -12.87 -8.98 -45.01
C LYS A 3 -13.43 -9.56 -43.70
N LEU A 4 -12.85 -10.65 -43.19
CA LEU A 4 -13.29 -11.28 -41.95
C LEU A 4 -12.82 -10.45 -40.75
N GLU A 5 -11.59 -9.93 -40.79
CA GLU A 5 -11.03 -9.01 -39.80
C GLU A 5 -11.81 -7.70 -39.73
N GLN A 6 -12.17 -7.11 -40.88
CA GLN A 6 -13.01 -5.91 -40.92
C GLN A 6 -14.41 -6.16 -40.33
N THR A 7 -14.97 -7.35 -40.54
CA THR A 7 -16.30 -7.71 -40.02
C THR A 7 -16.27 -7.95 -38.52
N CYS A 8 -15.23 -8.63 -38.01
CA CYS A 8 -15.01 -8.79 -36.56
C CYS A 8 -14.78 -7.43 -35.89
N LEU A 9 -13.97 -6.55 -36.50
CA LEU A 9 -13.75 -5.19 -36.01
C LEU A 9 -15.05 -4.39 -35.95
N ASN A 10 -15.90 -4.48 -36.98
CA ASN A 10 -17.20 -3.80 -37.01
C ASN A 10 -18.20 -4.35 -35.98
N ILE A 11 -18.18 -5.66 -35.71
CA ILE A 11 -19.01 -6.30 -34.67
C ILE A 11 -18.54 -5.86 -33.27
N VAL A 12 -17.24 -5.83 -33.04
CA VAL A 12 -16.64 -5.36 -31.79
C VAL A 12 -16.98 -3.89 -31.57
N ILE A 13 -16.77 -3.03 -32.57
CA ILE A 13 -17.17 -1.61 -32.52
C ILE A 13 -18.68 -1.45 -32.26
N SER A 14 -19.53 -2.27 -32.89
CA SER A 14 -20.99 -2.20 -32.68
C SER A 14 -21.39 -2.64 -31.27
N LEU A 15 -20.79 -3.72 -30.73
CA LEU A 15 -21.02 -4.14 -29.34
C LEU A 15 -20.58 -3.05 -28.37
N PHE A 16 -19.45 -2.39 -28.63
CA PHE A 16 -18.94 -1.30 -27.81
C PHE A 16 -19.78 -0.02 -27.89
N MET A 17 -20.31 0.34 -29.07
CA MET A 17 -21.27 1.44 -29.19
C MET A 17 -22.55 1.17 -28.40
N VAL A 18 -22.99 -0.09 -28.38
CA VAL A 18 -24.14 -0.53 -27.56
C VAL A 18 -23.82 -0.45 -26.07
N THR A 19 -22.65 -0.90 -25.60
CA THR A 19 -22.29 -0.80 -24.17
C THR A 19 -22.12 0.64 -23.69
N ASN A 20 -21.55 1.52 -24.52
CA ASN A 20 -21.46 2.96 -24.20
C ASN A 20 -22.82 3.64 -24.18
N SER A 21 -23.69 3.35 -25.16
CA SER A 21 -25.07 3.85 -25.16
C SER A 21 -25.85 3.37 -23.93
N LEU A 22 -25.71 2.10 -23.56
CA LEU A 22 -26.30 1.53 -22.35
C LEU A 22 -25.76 2.18 -21.07
N SER A 23 -24.45 2.43 -20.99
CA SER A 23 -23.83 3.15 -19.87
C SER A 23 -24.43 4.56 -19.73
N ASN A 24 -24.57 5.29 -20.84
CA ASN A 24 -25.11 6.65 -20.86
C ASN A 24 -26.54 6.72 -20.33
N THR A 25 -27.41 5.86 -20.87
CA THR A 25 -28.81 5.74 -20.42
C THR A 25 -28.87 5.32 -18.95
N TYR A 26 -28.02 4.37 -18.54
CA TYR A 26 -27.99 3.86 -17.18
C TYR A 26 -27.61 4.92 -16.13
N ASN A 27 -26.68 5.84 -16.44
CA ASN A 27 -26.36 6.95 -15.53
C ASN A 27 -27.57 7.87 -15.33
N ILE A 28 -28.26 8.23 -16.41
CA ILE A 28 -29.42 9.11 -16.38
C ILE A 28 -30.56 8.47 -15.57
N ASP A 29 -30.92 7.23 -15.92
CA ASP A 29 -32.02 6.51 -15.30
C ASP A 29 -31.79 6.34 -13.81
N ALA A 30 -30.57 6.02 -13.40
CA ALA A 30 -30.22 5.87 -12.01
C ALA A 30 -30.24 7.21 -11.25
N LEU A 31 -29.74 8.30 -11.83
CA LEU A 31 -29.82 9.64 -11.23
C LEU A 31 -31.27 10.10 -11.05
N ASN A 32 -32.11 9.88 -12.06
CA ASN A 32 -33.55 10.16 -12.00
C ASN A 32 -34.26 9.31 -10.93
N LYS A 33 -33.96 8.00 -10.89
CA LYS A 33 -34.51 7.08 -9.90
C LYS A 33 -34.07 7.45 -8.48
N ALA A 34 -32.84 7.92 -8.31
CA ALA A 34 -32.33 8.38 -7.03
C ALA A 34 -33.00 9.68 -6.55
N GLY A 35 -33.50 10.51 -7.48
CA GLY A 35 -34.20 11.76 -7.15
C GLY A 35 -33.32 12.80 -6.46
N ILE A 36 -32.00 12.71 -6.63
CA ILE A 36 -31.03 13.52 -5.88
C ILE A 36 -30.61 14.81 -6.59
N LEU A 37 -31.02 15.03 -7.85
CA LEU A 37 -30.63 16.22 -8.60
C LEU A 37 -31.44 17.45 -8.15
N SER A 38 -30.76 18.58 -7.99
CA SER A 38 -31.36 19.88 -7.73
C SER A 38 -30.74 20.97 -8.59
N CYS A 39 -31.51 22.02 -8.87
CA CYS A 39 -31.02 23.14 -9.64
C CYS A 39 -30.00 23.96 -8.83
N PRO A 40 -28.77 24.21 -9.32
CA PRO A 40 -27.79 25.01 -8.61
C PRO A 40 -28.18 26.49 -8.46
N LYS A 41 -29.18 26.98 -9.21
CA LYS A 41 -29.68 28.37 -9.10
C LYS A 41 -30.71 28.58 -8.01
N CYS A 42 -31.66 27.66 -7.86
CA CYS A 42 -32.80 27.82 -6.92
C CYS A 42 -32.95 26.69 -5.90
N HIS A 43 -32.11 25.64 -5.99
CA HIS A 43 -32.18 24.41 -5.20
C HIS A 43 -33.51 23.63 -5.32
N GLY A 44 -34.38 24.00 -6.26
CA GLY A 44 -35.57 23.24 -6.61
C GLY A 44 -35.25 21.88 -7.23
N PRO A 45 -36.16 20.90 -7.12
CA PRO A 45 -35.96 19.57 -7.69
C PRO A 45 -35.72 19.64 -9.19
N ALA A 46 -34.80 18.81 -9.67
CA ALA A 46 -34.42 18.73 -11.06
C ALA A 46 -34.49 17.29 -11.57
N LYS A 47 -34.90 17.12 -12.82
CA LYS A 47 -35.02 15.81 -13.47
C LYS A 47 -34.44 15.85 -14.87
N VAL A 48 -33.90 14.72 -15.31
CA VAL A 48 -33.44 14.55 -16.69
C VAL A 48 -34.61 14.12 -17.57
N GLU A 49 -34.93 14.95 -18.57
CA GLU A 49 -35.98 14.75 -19.57
C GLU A 49 -35.46 15.25 -20.94
N ASP A 50 -35.64 14.47 -22.01
CA ASP A 50 -35.23 14.83 -23.38
C ASP A 50 -33.77 15.32 -23.49
N GLU A 51 -32.81 14.57 -22.91
CA GLU A 51 -31.38 14.93 -22.87
C GLU A 51 -31.08 16.29 -22.21
N GLN A 52 -31.99 16.78 -21.36
CA GLN A 52 -31.80 17.99 -20.58
C GLN A 52 -32.20 17.77 -19.14
N VAL A 53 -31.48 18.37 -18.20
CA VAL A 53 -31.98 18.52 -16.84
C VAL A 53 -32.92 19.72 -16.82
N ARG A 54 -34.17 19.51 -16.43
CA ARG A 54 -35.17 20.56 -16.23
C ARG A 54 -35.39 20.79 -14.74
N CYS A 55 -35.30 22.05 -14.31
CA CYS A 55 -35.68 22.44 -12.96
C CYS A 55 -37.20 22.67 -12.87
N GLY A 56 -37.85 22.05 -11.90
CA GLY A 56 -39.28 22.26 -11.64
C GLY A 56 -39.63 23.55 -10.87
N GLY A 57 -38.64 24.37 -10.51
CA GLY A 57 -38.82 25.57 -9.68
C GLY A 57 -38.58 26.91 -10.40
N CYS A 58 -37.51 27.00 -11.19
CA CYS A 58 -37.16 28.23 -11.91
C CYS A 58 -37.03 28.04 -13.43
N ASP A 59 -37.50 26.90 -13.95
CA ASP A 59 -37.47 26.50 -15.37
C ASP A 59 -36.07 26.50 -16.01
N ALA A 60 -35.01 26.61 -15.21
CA ALA A 60 -33.65 26.50 -15.70
C ALA A 60 -33.41 25.11 -16.31
N THR A 61 -32.83 25.11 -17.50
CA THR A 61 -32.44 23.90 -18.22
C THR A 61 -30.92 23.77 -18.28
N TYR A 62 -30.43 22.54 -18.18
CA TYR A 62 -29.02 22.19 -18.28
C TYR A 62 -28.86 21.04 -19.27
N PRO A 63 -27.84 21.04 -20.14
CA PRO A 63 -27.67 19.96 -21.10
C PRO A 63 -27.23 18.66 -20.42
N VAL A 64 -27.58 17.53 -21.02
CA VAL A 64 -26.96 16.23 -20.75
C VAL A 64 -26.15 15.83 -21.96
N GLU A 65 -24.84 15.65 -21.76
CA GLU A 65 -23.91 15.32 -22.83
C GLU A 65 -23.26 13.98 -22.53
N GLN A 66 -23.31 13.04 -23.47
CA GLN A 66 -22.76 11.69 -23.30
C GLN A 66 -23.25 11.03 -22.00
N GLY A 67 -24.54 11.22 -21.68
CA GLY A 67 -25.15 10.69 -20.47
C GLY A 67 -24.73 11.38 -19.16
N ILE A 68 -24.01 12.51 -19.21
CA ILE A 68 -23.56 13.27 -18.04
C ILE A 68 -24.33 14.59 -17.95
N PRO A 69 -25.07 14.85 -16.86
CA PRO A 69 -25.64 16.18 -16.59
C PRO A 69 -24.57 17.26 -16.44
N VAL A 70 -24.70 18.36 -17.18
CA VAL A 70 -23.71 19.45 -17.25
C VAL A 70 -24.28 20.73 -16.61
N PHE A 71 -23.92 20.98 -15.35
CA PHE A 71 -24.33 22.17 -14.61
C PHE A 71 -23.28 23.30 -14.59
N GLY A 72 -22.01 22.98 -14.85
CA GLY A 72 -20.90 23.94 -15.00
C GLY A 72 -20.63 24.38 -16.45
N THR A 73 -19.56 25.14 -16.68
CA THR A 73 -19.18 25.60 -18.03
C THR A 73 -18.26 24.58 -18.70
N ARG A 74 -18.50 24.28 -19.98
CA ARG A 74 -17.66 23.34 -20.76
C ARG A 74 -16.20 23.77 -20.92
N SER A 75 -15.92 25.07 -20.77
CA SER A 75 -14.57 25.63 -20.85
C SER A 75 -13.71 25.26 -19.65
N ASP A 76 -14.30 24.96 -18.50
CA ASP A 76 -13.54 24.74 -17.28
C ASP A 76 -12.66 23.49 -17.42
N TYR A 77 -11.38 23.62 -17.07
CA TYR A 77 -10.43 22.52 -17.14
C TYR A 77 -9.47 22.49 -15.95
N TRP A 78 -9.34 21.32 -15.35
CA TRP A 78 -8.26 20.97 -14.43
C TRP A 78 -7.89 19.52 -14.67
N CYS A 79 -6.66 19.29 -15.09
CA CYS A 79 -6.11 17.95 -15.28
C CYS A 79 -4.59 18.01 -15.24
N ASN A 80 -3.97 16.83 -15.15
CA ASN A 80 -2.52 16.75 -15.26
C ASN A 80 -2.05 16.93 -16.71
N VAL A 81 -2.83 16.43 -17.67
CA VAL A 81 -2.51 16.43 -19.10
C VAL A 81 -3.43 17.37 -19.89
N PRO A 82 -3.02 17.82 -21.09
CA PRO A 82 -3.85 18.64 -21.98
C PRO A 82 -5.19 18.01 -22.35
N ARG A 83 -6.16 18.85 -22.69
CA ARG A 83 -7.54 18.43 -23.03
C ARG A 83 -7.59 17.46 -24.21
N GLU A 84 -6.78 17.67 -25.24
CA GLU A 84 -6.74 16.78 -26.41
C GLU A 84 -6.20 15.39 -26.06
N GLU A 85 -5.22 15.31 -25.16
CA GLU A 85 -4.71 14.01 -24.68
C GLU A 85 -5.77 13.27 -23.85
N MET A 86 -6.54 13.97 -23.01
CA MET A 86 -7.68 13.37 -22.31
C MET A 86 -8.75 12.85 -23.28
N ARG A 87 -9.05 13.58 -24.35
CA ARG A 87 -10.00 13.12 -25.38
C ARG A 87 -9.47 11.87 -26.09
N GLY A 88 -8.21 11.88 -26.49
CA GLY A 88 -7.55 10.71 -27.07
C GLY A 88 -7.55 9.50 -26.14
N LEU A 89 -7.35 9.72 -24.84
CA LEU A 89 -7.42 8.66 -23.82
C LEU A 89 -8.83 8.05 -23.72
N VAL A 90 -9.86 8.89 -23.68
CA VAL A 90 -11.27 8.42 -23.68
C VAL A 90 -11.55 7.61 -24.94
N GLU A 91 -11.22 8.14 -26.11
CA GLU A 91 -11.48 7.50 -27.40
C GLU A 91 -10.75 6.15 -27.51
N GLU A 92 -9.46 6.12 -27.14
CA GLU A 92 -8.67 4.89 -27.17
C GLU A 92 -9.22 3.85 -26.19
N SER A 93 -9.56 4.26 -24.96
CA SER A 93 -10.13 3.36 -23.95
C SER A 93 -11.46 2.76 -24.41
N GLN A 94 -12.32 3.56 -25.03
CA GLN A 94 -13.59 3.09 -25.60
C GLN A 94 -13.38 2.15 -26.79
N ARG A 95 -12.41 2.46 -27.65
CA ARG A 95 -12.09 1.69 -28.86
C ARG A 95 -11.45 0.34 -28.53
N SER A 96 -10.53 0.30 -27.57
CA SER A 96 -9.82 -0.92 -27.16
C SER A 96 -10.66 -1.80 -26.23
N GLY A 97 -11.55 -1.21 -25.43
CA GLY A 97 -12.18 -1.89 -24.30
C GLY A 97 -11.23 -2.11 -23.12
N ASP A 98 -10.05 -1.49 -23.15
CA ASP A 98 -8.97 -1.64 -22.19
C ASP A 98 -8.37 -0.26 -21.87
N TRP A 99 -8.91 0.35 -20.82
CA TRP A 99 -8.50 1.66 -20.33
C TRP A 99 -7.07 1.63 -19.78
N GLU A 100 -6.60 0.48 -19.28
CA GLU A 100 -5.29 0.36 -18.66
C GLU A 100 -4.21 0.40 -19.74
N ALA A 101 -4.35 -0.40 -20.80
CA ALA A 101 -3.47 -0.35 -21.96
C ALA A 101 -3.51 1.02 -22.67
N ALA A 102 -4.69 1.65 -22.72
CA ALA A 102 -4.83 3.00 -23.28
C ALA A 102 -4.07 4.05 -22.44
N ALA A 103 -4.17 3.97 -21.11
CA ALA A 103 -3.46 4.87 -20.20
C ALA A 103 -1.95 4.63 -20.22
N GLU A 104 -1.49 3.37 -20.25
CA GLU A 104 -0.07 3.03 -20.37
C GLU A 104 0.53 3.55 -21.69
N LYS A 105 -0.26 3.52 -22.77
CA LYS A 105 0.18 4.04 -24.08
C LYS A 105 0.24 5.57 -24.13
N LEU A 106 -0.78 6.25 -23.62
CA LEU A 106 -0.99 7.69 -23.86
C LEU A 106 -0.50 8.57 -22.71
N VAL A 107 -0.63 8.09 -21.46
CA VAL A 107 -0.32 8.86 -20.25
C VAL A 107 0.41 7.98 -19.20
N PRO A 108 1.49 7.26 -19.57
CA PRO A 108 2.14 6.28 -18.70
C PRO A 108 2.61 6.86 -17.35
N ALA A 109 3.01 8.13 -17.34
CA ALA A 109 3.47 8.81 -16.13
C ALA A 109 2.41 8.91 -15.03
N TYR A 110 1.13 8.74 -15.38
CA TYR A 110 0.00 8.90 -14.47
C TYR A 110 -0.76 7.60 -14.18
N LEU A 111 -0.28 6.45 -14.64
CA LEU A 111 -0.94 5.17 -14.38
C LEU A 111 -1.13 4.91 -12.86
N ASP A 112 -0.14 5.31 -12.06
CA ASP A 112 -0.15 5.29 -10.58
C ASP A 112 -1.24 6.17 -9.93
N HIS A 113 -1.83 7.12 -10.67
CA HIS A 113 -2.95 7.94 -10.21
C HIS A 113 -4.31 7.31 -10.52
N MET A 114 -4.34 6.30 -11.38
CA MET A 114 -5.56 5.68 -11.89
C MET A 114 -5.72 4.26 -11.37
N LYS A 115 -4.75 3.39 -11.65
CA LYS A 115 -4.83 1.93 -11.46
C LYS A 115 -4.91 1.49 -10.00
N PRO A 116 -4.05 1.99 -9.09
CA PRO A 116 -3.92 1.32 -7.81
C PRO A 116 -5.11 1.55 -6.88
N LEU A 117 -5.65 0.46 -6.33
CA LEU A 117 -6.75 0.47 -5.36
C LEU A 117 -6.32 1.04 -4.02
N TYR A 118 -5.04 0.93 -3.65
CA TYR A 118 -4.50 1.47 -2.40
C TYR A 118 -4.73 2.98 -2.22
N ARG A 119 -5.03 3.72 -3.30
CA ARG A 119 -5.40 5.14 -3.22
C ARG A 119 -6.67 5.36 -2.39
N GLY A 120 -7.52 4.36 -2.28
CA GLY A 120 -8.74 4.38 -1.45
C GLY A 120 -8.55 3.87 -0.02
N ASP A 121 -7.33 3.56 0.45
CA ASP A 121 -7.11 2.94 1.77
C ASP A 121 -7.60 3.79 2.95
N ALA A 122 -7.69 5.11 2.80
CA ALA A 122 -8.25 5.97 3.82
C ALA A 122 -9.70 5.60 4.17
N GLN A 123 -10.43 4.93 3.27
CA GLN A 123 -11.82 4.52 3.46
C GLN A 123 -12.08 3.67 4.69
N TYR A 124 -11.08 2.93 5.15
CA TYR A 124 -11.19 2.10 6.35
C TYR A 124 -11.17 2.92 7.66
N LEU A 125 -10.77 4.20 7.58
CA LEU A 125 -10.90 5.17 8.66
C LEU A 125 -12.22 5.95 8.63
N TRP A 126 -12.99 5.86 7.55
CA TRP A 126 -14.24 6.59 7.37
C TRP A 126 -15.43 5.81 7.94
N PRO A 127 -16.54 6.48 8.28
CA PRO A 127 -17.78 5.82 8.71
C PRO A 127 -18.60 5.25 7.53
N LEU A 128 -17.94 4.62 6.55
CA LEU A 128 -18.54 4.06 5.32
C LEU A 128 -19.04 2.62 5.47
N ASN A 129 -20.22 2.31 4.92
CA ASN A 129 -20.77 0.95 4.86
C ASN A 129 -21.32 0.61 3.46
N GLY A 130 -21.68 -0.66 3.24
CA GLY A 130 -22.16 -1.17 1.94
C GLY A 130 -23.46 -0.54 1.42
N SER A 131 -24.19 0.20 2.26
CA SER A 131 -25.43 0.91 1.88
C SER A 131 -25.24 2.42 1.67
N SER A 132 -24.05 2.95 1.98
CA SER A 132 -23.79 4.39 1.93
C SER A 132 -23.87 4.95 0.51
N ARG A 133 -24.44 6.13 0.36
CA ARG A 133 -24.33 6.97 -0.83
C ARG A 133 -23.21 7.98 -0.65
N VAL A 134 -22.22 7.92 -1.55
CA VAL A 134 -21.00 8.73 -1.49
C VAL A 134 -20.99 9.75 -2.63
N LEU A 135 -20.57 10.98 -2.34
CA LEU A 135 -20.23 11.99 -3.34
C LEU A 135 -18.71 12.19 -3.35
N ASP A 136 -18.06 12.04 -4.50
CA ASP A 136 -16.66 12.41 -4.69
C ASP A 136 -16.57 13.75 -5.44
N VAL A 137 -16.13 14.80 -4.76
CA VAL A 137 -16.01 16.16 -5.32
C VAL A 137 -14.57 16.37 -5.78
N GLY A 138 -14.38 16.53 -7.09
CA GLY A 138 -13.08 16.55 -7.75
C GLY A 138 -12.57 15.13 -8.05
N SER A 139 -13.46 14.27 -8.57
CA SER A 139 -13.18 12.84 -8.76
C SER A 139 -12.07 12.54 -9.78
N MET A 140 -11.73 13.50 -10.64
CA MET A 140 -10.71 13.41 -11.68
C MET A 140 -10.86 12.09 -12.47
N TRP A 141 -9.80 11.29 -12.58
CA TRP A 141 -9.81 10.00 -13.27
C TRP A 141 -10.46 8.87 -12.48
N GLY A 142 -10.84 9.10 -11.22
CA GLY A 142 -11.51 8.10 -10.37
C GLY A 142 -10.59 7.21 -9.55
N GLY A 143 -9.34 7.60 -9.30
CA GLY A 143 -8.38 6.79 -8.52
C GLY A 143 -8.86 6.47 -7.10
N VAL A 144 -9.48 7.43 -6.42
CA VAL A 144 -10.12 7.19 -5.10
C VAL A 144 -11.55 6.69 -5.30
N ALA A 145 -12.33 7.37 -6.15
CA ALA A 145 -13.73 7.07 -6.41
C ALA A 145 -13.98 5.59 -6.73
N LEU A 146 -13.24 5.00 -7.67
CA LEU A 146 -13.49 3.62 -8.11
C LEU A 146 -13.02 2.58 -7.10
N SER A 147 -12.06 2.90 -6.22
CA SER A 147 -11.69 2.04 -5.08
C SER A 147 -12.82 2.01 -4.03
N VAL A 148 -13.42 3.16 -3.76
CA VAL A 148 -14.54 3.30 -2.80
C VAL A 148 -15.83 2.67 -3.34
N ALA A 149 -16.09 2.83 -4.65
CA ALA A 149 -17.27 2.28 -5.31
C ALA A 149 -17.42 0.76 -5.14
N ARG A 150 -16.33 0.02 -4.92
CA ARG A 150 -16.38 -1.43 -4.66
C ARG A 150 -17.12 -1.80 -3.38
N HIS A 151 -17.26 -0.86 -2.44
CA HIS A 151 -17.65 -1.15 -1.07
C HIS A 151 -18.72 -0.20 -0.52
N CYS A 152 -19.45 0.51 -1.40
CA CYS A 152 -20.57 1.38 -1.04
C CYS A 152 -21.81 1.10 -1.91
N GLY A 153 -22.97 1.60 -1.48
CA GLY A 153 -24.22 1.38 -2.19
C GLY A 153 -24.28 2.13 -3.51
N GLU A 154 -23.88 3.40 -3.50
CA GLU A 154 -23.85 4.27 -4.69
C GLU A 154 -22.75 5.31 -4.56
N LEU A 155 -22.03 5.56 -5.65
CA LEU A 155 -21.03 6.62 -5.75
C LEU A 155 -21.39 7.59 -6.86
N VAL A 156 -21.47 8.88 -6.52
CA VAL A 156 -21.62 9.97 -7.48
C VAL A 156 -20.28 10.70 -7.59
N ALA A 157 -19.67 10.65 -8.76
CA ALA A 157 -18.46 11.40 -9.09
C ALA A 157 -18.85 12.78 -9.66
N LEU A 158 -18.26 13.83 -9.10
CA LEU A 158 -18.42 15.20 -9.56
C LEU A 158 -17.07 15.81 -9.87
N ASP A 159 -16.94 16.45 -11.02
CA ASP A 159 -15.74 17.19 -11.41
C ASP A 159 -16.12 18.39 -12.29
N LYS A 160 -15.24 19.40 -12.32
CA LYS A 160 -15.36 20.55 -13.22
C LYS A 160 -14.78 20.26 -14.60
N THR A 161 -14.00 19.19 -14.75
CA THR A 161 -13.45 18.75 -16.03
C THR A 161 -14.33 17.65 -16.61
N PHE A 162 -15.02 17.94 -17.70
CA PHE A 162 -15.92 16.98 -18.33
C PHE A 162 -15.18 15.72 -18.85
N GLU A 163 -14.01 15.90 -19.46
CA GLU A 163 -13.26 14.80 -20.08
C GLU A 163 -12.80 13.75 -19.05
N THR A 164 -12.44 14.17 -17.83
CA THR A 164 -12.06 13.23 -16.76
C THR A 164 -13.25 12.43 -16.25
N LEU A 165 -14.44 13.03 -16.13
CA LEU A 165 -15.68 12.31 -15.80
C LEU A 165 -16.04 11.28 -16.87
N ASN A 166 -15.88 11.63 -18.15
CA ASN A 166 -16.15 10.69 -19.23
C ASN A 166 -15.18 9.50 -19.18
N PHE A 167 -13.88 9.75 -18.99
CA PHE A 167 -12.88 8.70 -18.80
C PHE A 167 -13.20 7.83 -17.58
N LEU A 168 -13.53 8.43 -16.43
CA LEU A 168 -13.91 7.73 -15.20
C LEU A 168 -15.08 6.77 -15.44
N ARG A 169 -16.10 7.18 -16.20
CA ARG A 169 -17.22 6.30 -16.56
C ARG A 169 -16.81 5.12 -17.43
N VAL A 170 -15.95 5.35 -18.40
CA VAL A 170 -15.41 4.26 -19.26
C VAL A 170 -14.65 3.26 -18.40
N ARG A 171 -13.80 3.73 -17.48
CA ARG A 171 -13.10 2.88 -16.51
C ARG A 171 -14.07 2.11 -15.64
N ALA A 172 -15.03 2.79 -15.02
CA ALA A 172 -16.02 2.14 -14.15
C ALA A 172 -16.77 1.02 -14.88
N ALA A 173 -17.20 1.25 -16.12
CA ALA A 173 -17.87 0.24 -16.93
C ALA A 173 -16.96 -0.97 -17.24
N GLN A 174 -15.71 -0.73 -17.63
CA GLN A 174 -14.74 -1.80 -17.93
C GLN A 174 -14.31 -2.58 -16.68
N MET A 175 -14.36 -1.95 -15.50
CA MET A 175 -14.15 -2.58 -14.20
C MET A 175 -15.40 -3.31 -13.67
N GLY A 176 -16.53 -3.27 -14.37
CA GLY A 176 -17.80 -3.87 -13.92
C GLY A 176 -18.49 -3.12 -12.78
N LEU A 177 -18.13 -1.86 -12.54
CA LEU A 177 -18.68 -1.03 -11.47
C LEU A 177 -19.97 -0.33 -11.93
N HIS A 178 -21.11 -0.95 -11.64
CA HIS A 178 -22.42 -0.43 -12.02
C HIS A 178 -23.01 0.57 -11.01
N ASN A 179 -22.38 0.86 -9.88
CA ASN A 179 -22.91 1.79 -8.88
C ASN A 179 -22.29 3.19 -8.96
N VAL A 180 -21.55 3.51 -10.03
CA VAL A 180 -20.88 4.80 -10.24
C VAL A 180 -21.71 5.71 -11.16
N ARG A 181 -21.91 6.96 -10.75
CA ARG A 181 -22.59 8.01 -11.51
C ARG A 181 -21.66 9.19 -11.75
N ALA A 182 -21.88 9.95 -12.82
CA ALA A 182 -21.10 11.15 -13.10
C ALA A 182 -22.00 12.37 -13.28
N VAL A 183 -21.61 13.49 -12.68
CA VAL A 183 -22.26 14.80 -12.80
C VAL A 183 -21.21 15.89 -12.94
N HIS A 184 -21.32 16.72 -13.97
CA HIS A 184 -20.39 17.84 -14.18
C HIS A 184 -20.89 19.10 -13.48
N SER A 185 -20.13 19.61 -12.50
CA SER A 185 -20.44 20.88 -11.81
C SER A 185 -19.21 21.38 -11.02
N HIS A 186 -19.38 22.39 -10.17
CA HIS A 186 -18.34 22.90 -9.29
C HIS A 186 -18.65 22.61 -7.82
N ALA A 187 -17.61 22.55 -6.99
CA ALA A 187 -17.73 22.36 -5.55
C ALA A 187 -18.54 23.47 -4.85
N THR A 188 -18.60 24.67 -5.44
CA THR A 188 -19.36 25.83 -4.95
C THR A 188 -20.80 25.89 -5.47
N THR A 189 -21.19 24.99 -6.37
CA THR A 189 -22.54 24.95 -6.99
C THR A 189 -23.04 23.51 -7.13
N LEU A 190 -23.06 22.78 -6.01
CA LEU A 190 -23.45 21.37 -5.98
C LEU A 190 -24.92 21.17 -6.42
N PRO A 191 -25.19 20.45 -7.51
CA PRO A 191 -26.52 20.30 -8.10
C PRO A 191 -27.29 19.14 -7.45
N PHE A 192 -27.24 19.04 -6.13
CA PHE A 192 -27.86 17.94 -5.39
C PHE A 192 -28.81 18.43 -4.31
N SER A 193 -29.88 17.67 -4.08
CA SER A 193 -30.86 17.93 -3.04
C SER A 193 -30.21 17.91 -1.65
N GLU A 194 -30.79 18.67 -0.72
CA GLU A 194 -30.35 18.65 0.68
C GLU A 194 -30.43 17.23 1.27
N GLY A 195 -29.46 16.85 2.10
CA GLY A 195 -29.51 15.57 2.81
C GLY A 195 -29.42 14.32 1.93
N SER A 196 -28.75 14.40 0.78
CA SER A 196 -28.66 13.30 -0.19
C SER A 196 -27.58 12.27 0.15
N PHE A 197 -26.47 12.67 0.78
CA PHE A 197 -25.26 11.85 0.90
C PHE A 197 -24.90 11.49 2.34
N ASP A 198 -24.45 10.25 2.55
CA ASP A 198 -23.90 9.77 3.82
C ASP A 198 -22.44 10.23 3.99
N LEU A 199 -21.69 10.28 2.89
CA LEU A 199 -20.29 10.67 2.87
C LEU A 199 -19.99 11.57 1.68
N VAL A 200 -19.21 12.63 1.88
CA VAL A 200 -18.61 13.44 0.81
C VAL A 200 -17.09 13.34 0.90
N ILE A 201 -16.42 13.05 -0.20
CA ILE A 201 -14.97 13.01 -0.35
C ILE A 201 -14.51 14.34 -0.97
N LEU A 202 -13.49 14.95 -0.35
CA LEU A 202 -12.81 16.16 -0.82
C LEU A 202 -11.29 15.97 -0.68
N ASN A 203 -10.72 15.16 -1.57
CA ASN A 203 -9.34 14.66 -1.46
C ASN A 203 -8.40 15.36 -2.46
N GLY A 204 -7.58 16.31 -1.99
CA GLY A 204 -6.67 17.10 -2.85
C GLY A 204 -7.39 18.12 -3.72
N VAL A 205 -8.48 18.70 -3.20
CA VAL A 205 -9.41 19.55 -3.97
C VAL A 205 -9.65 20.89 -3.31
N LEU A 206 -9.73 20.93 -1.97
CA LEU A 206 -10.10 22.13 -1.21
C LEU A 206 -9.19 23.32 -1.56
N GLU A 207 -7.90 23.09 -1.67
CA GLU A 207 -6.86 24.04 -2.05
C GLU A 207 -7.03 24.59 -3.46
N TRP A 208 -7.61 23.82 -4.39
CA TRP A 208 -7.76 24.20 -5.80
C TRP A 208 -9.08 24.92 -6.10
N ILE A 209 -10.10 24.79 -5.25
CA ILE A 209 -11.42 25.44 -5.45
C ILE A 209 -11.31 26.95 -5.77
N PRO A 210 -10.43 27.74 -5.12
CA PRO A 210 -10.31 29.16 -5.42
C PRO A 210 -9.65 29.51 -6.77
N TYR A 211 -9.04 28.54 -7.46
CA TYR A 211 -8.36 28.74 -8.73
C TYR A 211 -9.33 28.48 -9.88
N GLU A 212 -9.70 29.56 -10.57
CA GLU A 212 -10.71 29.55 -11.65
C GLU A 212 -10.14 29.26 -13.04
N PRO A 213 -8.94 29.75 -13.44
CA PRO A 213 -8.39 29.47 -14.76
C PRO A 213 -8.20 27.98 -15.05
N ASP A 214 -8.12 27.67 -16.33
CA ASP A 214 -7.74 26.34 -16.79
C ASP A 214 -6.37 25.96 -16.25
N TRP A 215 -6.29 24.74 -15.72
CA TRP A 215 -5.09 24.22 -15.12
C TRP A 215 -4.65 22.92 -15.80
N ILE A 216 -3.43 22.93 -16.29
CA ILE A 216 -2.75 21.75 -16.85
C ILE A 216 -1.44 21.60 -16.08
N PHE A 217 -1.33 20.56 -15.24
CA PHE A 217 -0.20 20.42 -14.33
C PHE A 217 1.14 20.44 -15.08
N GLU A 218 1.28 19.67 -16.16
CA GLU A 218 2.52 19.59 -16.94
C GLU A 218 2.97 20.92 -17.54
N ALA A 219 2.02 21.72 -18.03
CA ALA A 219 2.33 23.00 -18.64
C ALA A 219 2.67 24.08 -17.58
N HIS A 220 2.02 24.03 -16.42
CA HIS A 220 2.07 25.12 -15.44
C HIS A 220 3.05 24.89 -14.27
N TRP A 221 3.53 23.66 -14.07
CA TRP A 221 4.43 23.32 -12.96
C TRP A 221 5.73 24.14 -12.97
N GLU A 222 6.40 24.19 -14.12
CA GLU A 222 7.64 24.95 -14.32
C GLU A 222 7.39 26.37 -14.87
N GLY A 223 6.23 26.60 -15.48
CA GLY A 223 5.88 27.83 -16.18
C GLY A 223 5.49 29.01 -15.28
N LYS A 224 5.39 30.20 -15.89
CA LYS A 224 4.71 31.36 -15.29
C LYS A 224 3.20 31.15 -15.39
N TRP A 225 2.48 31.58 -14.36
CA TRP A 225 1.03 31.43 -14.32
C TRP A 225 0.39 32.65 -14.97
N GLU A 226 -0.67 32.41 -15.72
CA GLU A 226 -1.52 33.48 -16.21
C GLU A 226 -2.16 34.19 -15.01
N SER A 227 -2.08 35.51 -15.01
CA SER A 227 -2.77 36.33 -14.02
C SER A 227 -4.20 36.55 -14.49
N ALA A 228 -5.16 35.85 -13.89
CA ALA A 228 -6.57 36.11 -14.16
C ALA A 228 -6.96 37.51 -13.67
N PRO A 229 -7.68 38.32 -14.46
CA PRO A 229 -8.17 39.60 -13.99
C PRO A 229 -9.32 39.43 -12.98
N GLY A 230 -9.17 40.00 -11.78
CA GLY A 230 -10.30 40.45 -10.95
C GLY A 230 -11.04 39.41 -10.12
N TYR A 231 -10.35 38.51 -9.41
CA TYR A 231 -11.00 37.68 -8.39
C TYR A 231 -11.77 38.54 -7.39
N THR A 232 -13.04 38.23 -7.18
CA THR A 232 -13.94 39.01 -6.30
C THR A 232 -13.98 38.51 -4.86
N ARG A 233 -13.53 37.27 -4.62
CA ARG A 233 -13.53 36.60 -3.31
C ARG A 233 -12.14 36.13 -2.93
N THR A 234 -11.83 36.15 -1.64
CA THR A 234 -10.58 35.58 -1.13
C THR A 234 -10.61 34.05 -1.20
N PRO A 235 -9.45 33.36 -1.17
CA PRO A 235 -9.42 31.90 -1.23
C PRO A 235 -10.23 31.22 -0.11
N ASP A 236 -10.14 31.75 1.11
CA ASP A 236 -10.85 31.20 2.26
C ASP A 236 -12.38 31.42 2.19
N GLU A 237 -12.85 32.48 1.53
CA GLU A 237 -14.28 32.71 1.29
C GLU A 237 -14.85 31.69 0.31
N THR A 238 -14.14 31.42 -0.80
CA THR A 238 -14.57 30.42 -1.79
C THR A 238 -14.55 29.01 -1.22
N GLN A 239 -13.50 28.66 -0.46
CA GLN A 239 -13.40 27.37 0.24
C GLN A 239 -14.52 27.20 1.28
N LEU A 240 -14.81 28.25 2.06
CA LEU A 240 -15.89 28.23 3.03
C LEU A 240 -17.27 28.03 2.36
N GLU A 241 -17.50 28.65 1.20
CA GLU A 241 -18.73 28.44 0.43
C GLU A 241 -18.87 27.00 -0.05
N ALA A 242 -17.80 26.41 -0.61
CA ALA A 242 -17.82 25.01 -1.00
C ALA A 242 -18.14 24.08 0.18
N LEU A 243 -17.53 24.32 1.35
CA LEU A 243 -17.82 23.53 2.56
C LEU A 243 -19.28 23.68 3.02
N ARG A 244 -19.91 24.84 2.83
CA ARG A 244 -21.35 25.05 3.12
C ARG A 244 -22.25 24.30 2.14
N GLN A 245 -21.90 24.29 0.86
CA GLN A 245 -22.62 23.47 -0.13
C GLN A 245 -22.52 21.98 0.20
N ILE A 246 -21.34 21.52 0.61
CA ILE A 246 -21.14 20.14 1.06
C ILE A 246 -21.99 19.84 2.31
N LEU A 247 -21.95 20.71 3.32
CA LEU A 247 -22.77 20.57 4.54
C LEU A 247 -24.27 20.46 4.21
N ARG A 248 -24.76 21.22 3.23
CA ARG A 248 -26.15 21.17 2.76
C ARG A 248 -26.50 19.78 2.20
N VAL A 249 -25.68 19.23 1.31
CA VAL A 249 -26.00 17.96 0.63
C VAL A 249 -25.78 16.73 1.52
N LEU A 250 -25.07 16.86 2.64
CA LEU A 250 -24.92 15.78 3.62
C LEU A 250 -26.21 15.54 4.41
N LYS A 251 -26.53 14.26 4.66
CA LYS A 251 -27.55 13.82 5.62
C LYS A 251 -27.23 14.32 7.04
N PRO A 252 -28.19 14.38 7.97
CA PRO A 252 -27.95 14.87 9.34
C PRO A 252 -26.77 14.21 10.07
N ASP A 253 -26.57 12.92 9.86
CA ASP A 253 -25.47 12.07 10.35
C ASP A 253 -24.31 11.94 9.36
N GLY A 254 -24.39 12.63 8.22
CA GLY A 254 -23.41 12.57 7.14
C GLY A 254 -22.08 13.22 7.48
N VAL A 255 -21.03 12.74 6.79
CA VAL A 255 -19.64 13.09 7.08
C VAL A 255 -18.94 13.62 5.83
N LEU A 256 -18.13 14.65 6.00
CA LEU A 256 -17.17 15.11 5.00
C LEU A 256 -15.78 14.57 5.35
N TYR A 257 -15.13 13.93 4.38
CA TYR A 257 -13.71 13.61 4.43
C TYR A 257 -12.91 14.63 3.61
N ILE A 258 -11.90 15.24 4.24
CA ILE A 258 -10.96 16.17 3.60
C ILE A 258 -9.55 15.57 3.70
N ALA A 259 -8.77 15.67 2.63
CA ALA A 259 -7.34 15.38 2.65
C ALA A 259 -6.58 16.47 1.90
N ILE A 260 -5.60 17.10 2.55
CA ILE A 260 -4.75 18.14 1.98
C ILE A 260 -3.35 18.12 2.60
N GLU A 261 -2.39 18.75 1.93
CA GLU A 261 -1.08 19.09 2.45
C GLU A 261 -1.22 19.93 3.72
N ASN A 262 -0.37 19.67 4.71
CA ASN A 262 -0.35 20.44 5.93
C ASN A 262 0.52 21.68 5.72
N ARG A 263 -0.06 22.87 5.92
CA ARG A 263 0.65 24.16 5.83
C ARG A 263 1.97 24.20 6.61
N TYR A 264 2.04 23.52 7.76
CA TYR A 264 3.24 23.44 8.61
C TYR A 264 3.90 22.06 8.58
N GLY A 265 3.64 21.26 7.55
CA GLY A 265 4.30 19.98 7.35
C GLY A 265 5.81 20.15 7.37
N LEU A 266 6.49 19.22 8.03
CA LEU A 266 7.95 19.22 8.14
C LEU A 266 8.68 19.36 6.79
N PRO A 267 8.21 18.80 5.66
CA PRO A 267 8.88 18.96 4.38
C PRO A 267 9.18 20.42 3.98
N TYR A 268 8.26 21.34 4.25
CA TYR A 268 8.46 22.75 3.88
C TYR A 268 9.57 23.42 4.71
N PHE A 269 9.76 23.02 5.98
CA PHE A 269 10.88 23.49 6.81
C PHE A 269 12.23 22.99 6.32
N TYR A 270 12.25 21.84 5.64
CA TYR A 270 13.46 21.29 5.02
C TYR A 270 13.69 21.81 3.59
N GLY A 271 12.89 22.77 3.14
CA GLY A 271 13.10 23.47 1.87
C GLY A 271 12.47 22.79 0.65
N PHE A 272 11.56 21.84 0.84
CA PHE A 272 10.70 21.37 -0.25
C PHE A 272 9.79 22.52 -0.71
N PRO A 273 9.58 22.67 -2.03
CA PRO A 273 8.64 23.66 -2.55
C PRO A 273 7.20 23.28 -2.18
N ASP A 274 6.30 24.27 -2.21
CA ASP A 274 4.85 24.03 -2.16
C ASP A 274 4.40 23.12 -3.31
N ASP A 275 3.52 22.17 -3.02
CA ASP A 275 3.06 21.12 -3.95
C ASP A 275 2.11 21.64 -5.04
N HIS A 276 1.74 22.92 -5.02
CA HIS A 276 0.75 23.50 -5.92
C HIS A 276 1.40 24.52 -6.87
N ILE A 277 2.12 25.49 -6.30
CA ILE A 277 2.73 26.59 -7.06
C ILE A 277 4.23 26.41 -7.26
N ASN A 278 4.82 25.36 -6.68
CA ASN A 278 6.24 25.04 -6.75
C ASN A 278 7.14 26.20 -6.25
N VAL A 279 6.74 26.84 -5.14
CA VAL A 279 7.50 27.93 -4.50
C VAL A 279 7.83 27.58 -3.05
N LYS A 280 9.13 27.60 -2.71
CA LYS A 280 9.62 27.33 -1.36
C LYS A 280 9.10 28.36 -0.35
N LEU A 281 8.88 27.92 0.88
CA LEU A 281 8.48 28.73 2.05
C LEU A 281 7.09 29.39 2.00
N VAL A 282 6.42 29.45 0.84
CA VAL A 282 5.11 30.11 0.71
C VAL A 282 4.06 29.63 1.73
N PRO A 283 3.91 28.31 1.99
CA PRO A 283 2.95 27.82 2.98
C PRO A 283 3.26 28.33 4.40
N LEU A 284 4.54 28.49 4.74
CA LEU A 284 5.02 28.89 6.07
C LEU A 284 4.84 30.40 6.32
N LEU A 285 4.77 31.22 5.28
CA LEU A 285 4.65 32.66 5.38
C LEU A 285 3.23 33.13 5.77
N PRO A 286 3.09 34.30 6.41
CA PRO A 286 1.82 35.02 6.46
C PRO A 286 1.24 35.20 5.04
N ARG A 287 -0.09 35.07 4.89
CA ARG A 287 -0.75 35.00 3.56
C ARG A 287 -0.36 36.14 2.61
N LYS A 288 -0.28 37.38 3.11
CA LYS A 288 0.15 38.55 2.31
C LYS A 288 1.59 38.45 1.80
N LEU A 289 2.49 37.89 2.61
CA LEU A 289 3.88 37.69 2.22
C LEU A 289 4.02 36.50 1.26
N GLY A 290 3.23 35.45 1.46
CA GLY A 290 3.13 34.33 0.54
C GLY A 290 2.63 34.77 -0.84
N ASP A 291 1.58 35.61 -0.89
CA ASP A 291 1.06 36.19 -2.14
C ASP A 291 2.10 37.06 -2.85
N MET A 292 2.76 37.96 -2.12
CA MET A 292 3.86 38.76 -2.68
C MET A 292 4.97 37.88 -3.25
N LEU A 293 5.38 36.83 -2.53
CA LEU A 293 6.42 35.90 -3.01
C LEU A 293 5.96 35.13 -4.25
N SER A 294 4.71 34.67 -4.29
CA SER A 294 4.09 34.01 -5.46
C SER A 294 4.17 34.91 -6.70
N ARG A 295 3.73 36.17 -6.58
CA ARG A 295 3.78 37.15 -7.68
C ARG A 295 5.20 37.45 -8.13
N LEU A 296 6.13 37.66 -7.19
CA LEU A 296 7.55 37.88 -7.50
C LEU A 296 8.19 36.70 -8.25
N ARG A 297 7.70 35.48 -8.01
CA ARG A 297 8.11 34.25 -8.70
C ARG A 297 7.36 34.00 -10.01
N GLY A 298 6.48 34.92 -10.42
CA GLY A 298 5.70 34.80 -11.65
C GLY A 298 4.57 33.76 -11.58
N LYS A 299 4.11 33.41 -10.37
CA LYS A 299 3.06 32.42 -10.12
C LYS A 299 1.68 33.06 -9.86
N GLY A 300 1.52 34.36 -10.13
CA GLY A 300 0.26 35.08 -9.94
C GLY A 300 -0.15 35.20 -8.47
N GLU A 301 -1.44 35.46 -8.23
CA GLU A 301 -2.00 35.54 -6.88
C GLU A 301 -1.92 34.17 -6.19
N TYR A 302 -1.57 34.15 -4.90
CA TYR A 302 -1.53 32.90 -4.14
C TYR A 302 -2.96 32.47 -3.78
N ARG A 303 -3.52 31.54 -4.56
CA ARG A 303 -4.90 31.05 -4.43
C ARG A 303 -5.02 29.67 -3.78
N THR A 304 -3.94 28.88 -3.79
CA THR A 304 -3.94 27.48 -3.34
C THR A 304 -3.71 27.36 -1.84
N TYR A 305 -4.67 27.87 -1.06
CA TYR A 305 -4.55 27.90 0.40
C TYR A 305 -4.68 26.50 1.00
N VAL A 306 -3.57 26.04 1.57
CA VAL A 306 -3.50 24.91 2.52
C VAL A 306 -3.55 25.39 3.97
N TYR A 307 -3.90 24.49 4.88
CA TYR A 307 -4.18 24.81 6.29
C TYR A 307 -3.36 23.92 7.23
N SER A 308 -3.04 24.46 8.41
CA SER A 308 -2.59 23.60 9.52
C SER A 308 -3.79 22.83 10.11
N PRO A 309 -3.58 21.75 10.88
CA PRO A 309 -4.70 20.95 11.40
C PRO A 309 -5.73 21.77 12.18
N ARG A 310 -5.29 22.68 13.05
CA ARG A 310 -6.17 23.60 13.80
C ARG A 310 -6.90 24.60 12.89
N GLN A 311 -6.24 25.08 11.85
CA GLN A 311 -6.87 26.01 10.91
C GLN A 311 -7.93 25.30 10.05
N LEU A 312 -7.67 24.06 9.65
CA LEU A 312 -8.62 23.22 8.91
C LEU A 312 -9.86 22.91 9.76
N GLU A 313 -9.65 22.51 11.03
CA GLU A 313 -10.73 22.35 12.00
C GLU A 313 -11.55 23.63 12.17
N GLY A 314 -10.89 24.78 12.32
CA GLY A 314 -11.55 26.08 12.44
C GLY A 314 -12.37 26.44 11.19
N LEU A 315 -11.86 26.14 10.00
CA LEU A 315 -12.56 26.37 8.74
C LEU A 315 -13.81 25.47 8.62
N ALA A 316 -13.70 24.18 8.96
CA ALA A 316 -14.83 23.26 8.98
C ALA A 316 -15.90 23.69 9.99
N LYS A 317 -15.51 24.07 11.21
CA LYS A 317 -16.45 24.59 12.21
C LYS A 317 -17.14 25.88 11.75
N LYS A 318 -16.41 26.78 11.09
CA LYS A 318 -16.98 28.01 10.49
C LYS A 318 -17.99 27.71 9.38
N ALA A 319 -17.82 26.60 8.66
CA ALA A 319 -18.79 26.15 7.65
C ALA A 319 -20.09 25.60 8.27
N GLY A 320 -20.04 25.10 9.51
CA GLY A 320 -21.19 24.58 10.25
C GLY A 320 -21.07 23.11 10.67
N PHE A 321 -19.92 22.46 10.44
CA PHE A 321 -19.67 21.11 10.95
C PHE A 321 -19.54 21.13 12.48
N GLN A 322 -20.25 20.22 13.15
CA GLN A 322 -20.31 20.18 14.62
C GLN A 322 -19.15 19.40 15.24
N ARG A 323 -18.58 18.45 14.49
CA ARG A 323 -17.44 17.62 14.92
C ARG A 323 -16.37 17.59 13.84
N VAL A 324 -15.12 17.54 14.29
CA VAL A 324 -13.95 17.34 13.42
C VAL A 324 -13.00 16.38 14.12
N GLN A 325 -12.64 15.29 13.45
CA GLN A 325 -11.56 14.40 13.84
C GLN A 325 -10.42 14.53 12.85
N LEU A 326 -9.21 14.77 13.35
CA LEU A 326 -8.03 15.02 12.54
C LEU A 326 -7.11 13.80 12.55
N TYR A 327 -6.48 13.53 11.42
CA TYR A 327 -5.45 12.51 11.27
C TYR A 327 -4.19 13.11 10.65
N GLY A 328 -3.03 12.69 11.11
CA GLY A 328 -1.76 12.94 10.43
C GLY A 328 -1.41 11.78 9.51
N THR A 329 -0.82 12.07 8.33
CA THR A 329 -0.42 11.03 7.37
C THR A 329 1.03 11.14 6.93
N HIS A 330 1.63 10.00 6.59
CA HIS A 330 2.98 9.89 6.03
C HIS A 330 3.05 8.94 4.83
N PRO A 331 3.96 9.18 3.86
CA PRO A 331 4.65 10.46 3.64
C PRO A 331 3.71 11.54 3.05
N HIS A 332 2.56 11.15 2.51
CA HIS A 332 1.60 12.04 1.87
C HIS A 332 0.19 11.43 1.87
N TYR A 333 -0.87 12.24 1.78
CA TYR A 333 -2.24 11.72 1.69
C TYR A 333 -2.53 10.98 0.38
N ILE A 334 -1.76 11.24 -0.68
CA ILE A 334 -1.88 10.57 -1.98
C ILE A 334 -1.41 9.10 -1.91
N LYS A 335 -0.33 8.84 -1.16
CA LYS A 335 0.26 7.51 -0.94
C LYS A 335 0.43 7.30 0.56
N ILE A 336 -0.61 6.79 1.21
CA ILE A 336 -0.68 6.65 2.66
C ILE A 336 0.08 5.38 3.09
N LYS A 337 1.28 5.56 3.63
CA LYS A 337 1.98 4.51 4.38
C LYS A 337 1.58 4.49 5.85
N LYS A 338 1.23 5.65 6.40
CA LYS A 338 0.71 5.75 7.76
C LYS A 338 -0.38 6.79 7.85
N ALA A 339 -1.46 6.49 8.56
CA ALA A 339 -2.48 7.45 8.95
C ALA A 339 -2.88 7.18 10.40
N TYR A 340 -2.85 8.21 11.25
CA TYR A 340 -3.11 8.09 12.68
C TYR A 340 -3.89 9.29 13.22
N PRO A 341 -4.74 9.11 14.23
CA PRO A 341 -5.41 10.22 14.93
C PRO A 341 -4.39 11.24 15.42
N ILE A 342 -4.67 12.53 15.27
CA ILE A 342 -3.68 13.59 15.54
C ILE A 342 -3.21 13.61 17.00
N GLU A 343 -4.04 13.11 17.91
CA GLU A 343 -3.77 12.92 19.34
C GLU A 343 -2.65 11.90 19.60
N MET A 344 -2.39 11.02 18.63
CA MET A 344 -1.31 10.03 18.66
C MET A 344 -0.01 10.52 18.01
N ALA A 345 0.03 11.75 17.46
CA ALA A 345 1.19 12.26 16.72
C ALA A 345 2.51 12.17 17.51
N GLY A 346 2.49 12.39 18.83
CA GLY A 346 3.67 12.26 19.68
C GLY A 346 4.30 10.85 19.72
N LYS A 347 3.54 9.80 19.39
CA LYS A 347 4.02 8.41 19.26
C LYS A 347 4.75 8.19 17.93
N PHE A 348 4.33 8.92 16.89
CA PHE A 348 4.77 8.72 15.51
C PHE A 348 5.68 9.83 14.97
N LEU A 349 6.03 10.83 15.79
CA LEU A 349 6.91 11.94 15.41
C LEU A 349 8.23 11.49 14.76
N ARG A 350 8.82 10.40 15.27
CA ARG A 350 10.10 9.85 14.80
C ARG A 350 9.97 8.98 13.54
N GLU A 351 8.74 8.64 13.15
CA GLU A 351 8.45 7.90 11.93
C GLU A 351 8.19 8.82 10.73
N THR A 352 8.36 10.13 10.90
CA THR A 352 8.27 11.11 9.82
C THR A 352 9.40 10.85 8.83
N THR A 353 9.13 10.02 7.83
CA THR A 353 10.08 9.70 6.77
C THR A 353 9.77 10.59 5.57
N MET A 354 10.79 11.34 5.15
CA MET A 354 10.67 12.22 4.01
C MET A 354 10.84 11.47 2.68
N PRO A 355 10.16 11.90 1.60
CA PRO A 355 10.50 11.46 0.25
C PRO A 355 11.97 11.72 -0.07
N MET A 356 12.61 10.72 -0.67
CA MET A 356 14.03 10.73 -1.00
C MET A 356 14.29 11.55 -2.25
N VAL A 357 14.73 12.80 -2.08
CA VAL A 357 15.22 13.58 -3.24
C VAL A 357 16.55 14.26 -2.94
N HIS A 358 16.84 14.60 -1.67
CA HIS A 358 18.06 15.34 -1.30
C HIS A 358 18.67 14.88 0.04
N ALA A 359 19.99 14.68 0.05
CA ALA A 359 20.76 14.22 1.23
C ALA A 359 20.66 15.16 2.45
N LEU A 360 20.64 16.47 2.22
CA LEU A 360 20.64 17.47 3.29
C LEU A 360 19.31 17.51 4.09
N PRO A 361 18.12 17.59 3.47
CA PRO A 361 16.84 17.41 4.17
C PRO A 361 16.71 16.12 4.97
N ILE A 362 17.27 15.01 4.46
CA ILE A 362 17.26 13.71 5.16
C ILE A 362 18.12 13.77 6.42
N ALA A 363 19.35 14.29 6.31
CA ALA A 363 20.23 14.48 7.45
C ALA A 363 19.59 15.41 8.50
N LEU A 364 19.02 16.54 8.06
CA LEU A 364 18.30 17.47 8.91
C LEU A 364 17.12 16.80 9.62
N ASN A 365 16.29 16.02 8.93
CA ASN A 365 15.21 15.26 9.57
C ASN A 365 15.73 14.25 10.61
N HIS A 366 16.82 13.54 10.31
CA HIS A 366 17.39 12.56 11.24
C HIS A 366 17.94 13.21 12.53
N PHE A 367 18.57 14.39 12.43
CA PHE A 367 19.15 15.07 13.59
C PHE A 367 18.18 16.02 14.30
N ILE A 368 17.29 16.69 13.58
CA ILE A 368 16.39 17.70 14.14
C ILE A 368 15.12 17.08 14.71
N THR A 369 14.50 16.13 14.02
CA THR A 369 13.21 15.54 14.44
C THR A 369 13.27 14.88 15.83
N PRO A 370 14.36 14.21 16.25
CA PRO A 370 14.51 13.72 17.62
C PRO A 370 14.57 14.82 18.69
N LEU A 371 14.97 16.05 18.31
CA LEU A 371 15.06 17.21 19.20
C LEU A 371 13.74 17.98 19.32
N LEU A 372 12.77 17.71 18.43
CA LEU A 372 11.47 18.36 18.46
C LEU A 372 10.66 17.88 19.68
N PRO A 373 10.07 18.81 20.47
CA PRO A 373 9.25 18.43 21.60
C PRO A 373 7.97 17.73 21.12
N LYS A 374 7.51 16.70 21.85
CA LYS A 374 6.28 15.96 21.50
C LYS A 374 5.04 16.86 21.39
N SER A 375 5.02 18.01 22.05
CA SER A 375 3.93 18.99 22.00
C SER A 375 3.70 19.60 20.61
N ILE A 376 4.72 19.64 19.75
CA ILE A 376 4.58 20.15 18.37
C ILE A 376 4.28 19.05 17.35
N ALA A 377 4.33 17.77 17.75
CA ALA A 377 4.09 16.65 16.85
C ALA A 377 2.74 16.70 16.10
N PRO A 378 1.64 17.23 16.66
CA PRO A 378 0.40 17.43 15.91
C PRO A 378 0.53 18.39 14.71
N LEU A 379 1.55 19.25 14.66
CA LEU A 379 1.74 20.23 13.58
C LEU A 379 2.67 19.74 12.47
N THR A 380 3.43 18.67 12.73
CA THR A 380 4.51 18.20 11.87
C THR A 380 4.14 17.22 10.73
N PRO A 381 2.98 16.52 10.72
CA PRO A 381 2.69 15.58 9.63
C PRO A 381 2.74 16.28 8.26
N PRO A 382 3.31 15.66 7.20
CA PRO A 382 3.32 16.21 5.85
C PRO A 382 1.93 16.59 5.32
N SER A 383 0.93 15.75 5.59
CA SER A 383 -0.46 16.00 5.19
C SER A 383 -1.41 15.72 6.35
N VAL A 384 -2.61 16.28 6.26
CA VAL A 384 -3.67 16.16 7.25
C VAL A 384 -4.94 15.63 6.59
N LEU A 385 -5.61 14.70 7.27
CA LEU A 385 -6.97 14.30 6.95
C LEU A 385 -7.92 14.86 8.00
N ALA A 386 -9.14 15.19 7.60
CA ALA A 386 -10.21 15.58 8.51
C ALA A 386 -11.49 14.80 8.19
N LEU A 387 -12.12 14.23 9.22
CA LEU A 387 -13.49 13.74 9.18
C LEU A 387 -14.38 14.73 9.91
N CYS A 388 -15.29 15.37 9.17
CA CYS A 388 -16.13 16.45 9.63
C CYS A 388 -17.60 15.99 9.68
N GLY A 389 -18.14 15.81 10.87
CA GLY A 389 -19.54 15.38 11.05
C GLY A 389 -20.50 16.56 11.02
N LYS A 390 -21.61 16.42 10.27
CA LYS A 390 -22.69 17.43 10.25
C LYS A 390 -23.41 17.51 11.59
N GLY A 391 -23.70 16.36 12.21
CA GLY A 391 -24.37 16.25 13.50
C GLY A 391 -23.41 16.20 14.71
N PRO A 392 -23.96 16.27 15.94
CA PRO A 392 -23.18 16.24 17.18
C PRO A 392 -22.79 14.82 17.63
N ASP A 393 -23.38 13.79 17.03
CA ASP A 393 -23.19 12.40 17.42
C ASP A 393 -21.71 11.96 17.31
N PRO A 394 -21.06 11.56 18.40
CA PRO A 394 -19.70 11.00 18.35
C PRO A 394 -19.57 9.75 17.50
N GLU A 395 -20.60 8.90 17.46
CA GLU A 395 -20.54 7.60 16.79
C GLU A 395 -20.63 7.72 15.26
N ALA A 396 -21.13 8.86 14.76
CA ALA A 396 -21.17 9.17 13.34
C ALA A 396 -19.77 9.17 12.67
N LEU A 397 -18.69 9.35 13.44
CA LEU A 397 -17.31 9.34 12.94
C LEU A 397 -16.59 8.00 13.16
N THR A 398 -17.28 6.97 13.67
CA THR A 398 -16.64 5.68 13.97
C THR A 398 -16.04 5.05 12.70
N PRO A 399 -14.72 4.77 12.70
CA PRO A 399 -14.05 4.12 11.58
C PRO A 399 -14.70 2.79 11.18
N ARG A 400 -14.82 2.54 9.88
CA ARG A 400 -15.32 1.28 9.31
C ARG A 400 -14.62 0.06 9.89
N ILE A 401 -13.29 0.10 10.03
CA ILE A 401 -12.53 -1.01 10.62
C ILE A 401 -12.98 -1.33 12.05
N LEU A 402 -13.25 -0.33 12.87
CA LEU A 402 -13.70 -0.57 14.25
C LEU A 402 -15.14 -1.12 14.29
N ARG A 403 -16.00 -0.75 13.32
CA ARG A 403 -17.33 -1.36 13.17
C ARG A 403 -17.23 -2.83 12.78
N MET A 404 -16.40 -3.17 11.80
CA MET A 404 -16.17 -4.58 11.42
C MET A 404 -15.63 -5.41 12.59
N LEU A 405 -14.77 -4.82 13.44
CA LEU A 405 -14.30 -5.50 14.66
C LEU A 405 -15.41 -5.72 15.70
N LYS A 406 -16.34 -4.77 15.83
CA LYS A 406 -17.53 -4.92 16.68
C LYS A 406 -18.45 -6.01 16.16
N GLU A 407 -18.73 -6.01 14.85
CA GLU A 407 -19.54 -7.03 14.17
C GLU A 407 -18.91 -8.42 14.27
N ALA A 408 -17.58 -8.49 14.22
CA ALA A 408 -16.81 -9.71 14.43
C ALA A 408 -16.77 -10.20 15.90
N GLY A 409 -17.27 -9.44 16.86
CA GLY A 409 -17.21 -9.75 18.29
C GLY A 409 -15.81 -9.64 18.90
N VAL A 410 -14.88 -8.92 18.25
CA VAL A 410 -13.51 -8.71 18.75
C VAL A 410 -13.44 -7.59 19.77
N ILE A 411 -14.30 -6.57 19.62
CA ILE A 411 -14.42 -5.44 20.54
C ILE A 411 -15.90 -5.15 20.85
N ASP A 412 -16.19 -4.65 22.04
CA ASP A 412 -17.56 -4.27 22.41
C ASP A 412 -17.89 -2.84 21.97
N GLU A 413 -16.96 -1.92 22.26
CA GLU A 413 -17.18 -0.47 22.22
C GLU A 413 -16.09 0.23 21.37
N PRO A 414 -16.36 0.53 20.08
CA PRO A 414 -15.41 1.14 19.14
C PRO A 414 -14.72 2.42 19.64
N GLN A 415 -15.43 3.23 20.42
CA GLN A 415 -14.95 4.49 21.01
C GLN A 415 -13.78 4.32 21.99
N ASN A 416 -13.54 3.09 22.48
CA ASN A 416 -12.40 2.78 23.35
C ASN A 416 -11.13 2.47 22.56
N TYR A 417 -11.16 2.62 21.24
CA TYR A 417 -10.07 2.23 20.36
C TYR A 417 -9.71 3.30 19.33
N TRP A 418 -8.45 3.25 18.89
CA TRP A 418 -7.92 4.07 17.81
C TRP A 418 -7.41 3.17 16.68
N ALA A 419 -7.87 3.44 15.45
CA ALA A 419 -7.37 2.77 14.25
C ALA A 419 -6.21 3.57 13.64
N VAL A 420 -5.11 2.88 13.33
CA VAL A 420 -3.95 3.45 12.65
C VAL A 420 -3.63 2.62 11.42
N LEU A 421 -3.67 3.21 10.24
CA LEU A 421 -3.18 2.54 9.02
C LEU A 421 -1.65 2.48 9.07
N ALA A 422 -1.06 1.33 8.74
CA ALA A 422 0.37 1.07 8.82
C ALA A 422 0.83 0.22 7.61
N VAL A 423 0.81 0.84 6.44
CA VAL A 423 1.04 0.20 5.14
C VAL A 423 2.52 0.19 4.79
N ASN A 424 3.08 -1.01 4.64
CA ASN A 424 4.48 -1.19 4.24
C ASN A 424 4.63 -1.28 2.71
N ARG A 425 3.73 -2.01 2.06
CA ARG A 425 3.69 -2.26 0.60
C ARG A 425 2.43 -1.64 -0.01
N LEU A 426 2.60 -0.86 -1.07
CA LEU A 426 1.53 -0.19 -1.80
C LEU A 426 1.28 -0.93 -3.10
N GLU A 427 0.65 -2.10 -2.98
CA GLU A 427 0.31 -3.01 -4.07
C GLU A 427 -1.10 -3.55 -3.81
N ASP A 428 -1.84 -3.82 -4.87
CA ASP A 428 -3.26 -4.21 -4.75
C ASP A 428 -3.43 -5.67 -4.33
N ASP A 429 -2.41 -6.49 -4.54
CA ASP A 429 -2.36 -7.90 -4.17
C ASP A 429 -1.87 -8.17 -2.75
N VAL A 430 -1.38 -7.13 -2.06
CA VAL A 430 -0.98 -7.18 -0.66
C VAL A 430 -2.09 -6.59 0.22
N PRO A 431 -2.38 -7.17 1.41
CA PRO A 431 -3.37 -6.59 2.31
C PRO A 431 -2.95 -5.22 2.86
N LEU A 432 -3.95 -4.39 3.13
CA LEU A 432 -3.82 -3.20 3.95
C LEU A 432 -3.68 -3.59 5.42
N ASN A 433 -2.65 -3.09 6.08
CA ASN A 433 -2.43 -3.31 7.51
C ASN A 433 -2.99 -2.14 8.34
N CYS A 434 -3.72 -2.48 9.41
CA CYS A 434 -4.23 -1.55 10.40
C CYS A 434 -3.90 -2.03 11.82
N ILE A 435 -3.34 -1.17 12.65
CA ILE A 435 -3.07 -1.44 14.06
C ILE A 435 -4.13 -0.73 14.90
N VAL A 436 -4.77 -1.49 15.78
CA VAL A 436 -5.79 -0.97 16.71
C VAL A 436 -5.16 -0.78 18.08
N TYR A 437 -5.30 0.43 18.62
CA TYR A 437 -4.80 0.80 19.94
C TYR A 437 -5.94 1.01 20.92
N ASP A 438 -5.71 0.73 22.20
CA ASP A 438 -6.64 1.11 23.28
C ASP A 438 -6.53 2.59 23.66
N THR A 439 -7.34 3.03 24.62
CA THR A 439 -7.34 4.40 25.17
C THR A 439 -5.99 4.81 25.79
N ASP A 440 -5.21 3.85 26.28
CA ASP A 440 -3.84 4.05 26.80
C ASP A 440 -2.79 4.11 25.68
N LYS A 441 -3.22 4.09 24.41
CA LYS A 441 -2.36 4.08 23.21
C LYS A 441 -1.44 2.86 23.16
N LYS A 442 -1.84 1.73 23.74
CA LYS A 442 -1.15 0.44 23.62
C LYS A 442 -1.75 -0.37 22.46
N PRO A 443 -0.92 -0.96 21.58
CA PRO A 443 -1.43 -1.77 20.48
C PRO A 443 -2.12 -3.01 21.05
N ARG A 444 -3.30 -3.35 20.54
CA ARG A 444 -4.12 -4.49 20.96
C ARG A 444 -4.28 -5.52 19.84
N PHE A 445 -4.58 -5.04 18.64
CA PHE A 445 -4.90 -5.89 17.49
C PHE A 445 -4.15 -5.44 16.25
N PHE A 446 -3.81 -6.41 15.42
CA PHE A 446 -3.26 -6.19 14.09
C PHE A 446 -4.22 -6.77 13.07
N CYS A 447 -4.77 -5.89 12.26
CA CYS A 447 -5.78 -6.20 11.26
C CYS A 447 -5.12 -6.18 9.89
N LYS A 448 -5.33 -7.23 9.11
CA LYS A 448 -5.02 -7.26 7.68
C LYS A 448 -6.32 -7.25 6.89
N ILE A 449 -6.41 -6.39 5.89
CA ILE A 449 -7.64 -6.08 5.15
C ILE A 449 -7.37 -6.28 3.65
N SER A 450 -8.16 -7.09 2.97
CA SER A 450 -8.00 -7.29 1.52
C SER A 450 -8.40 -6.05 0.72
N ARG A 451 -7.57 -5.61 -0.22
CA ARG A 451 -7.98 -4.61 -1.24
C ARG A 451 -8.75 -5.25 -2.39
N ASP A 452 -8.43 -6.50 -2.70
CA ASP A 452 -9.20 -7.34 -3.61
C ASP A 452 -9.61 -8.65 -2.92
N ALA A 453 -10.92 -8.84 -2.79
CA ALA A 453 -11.49 -10.03 -2.16
C ALA A 453 -11.28 -11.31 -3.00
N SER A 454 -10.93 -11.19 -4.28
CA SER A 454 -10.64 -12.36 -5.14
C SER A 454 -9.39 -13.13 -4.68
N LEU A 455 -8.47 -12.45 -4.00
CA LEU A 455 -7.18 -13.00 -3.61
C LEU A 455 -7.28 -13.93 -2.40
N SER A 456 -6.41 -14.94 -2.37
CA SER A 456 -6.39 -15.97 -1.32
C SER A 456 -5.43 -15.67 -0.17
N GLY A 457 -4.50 -14.72 -0.27
CA GLY A 457 -3.41 -14.52 0.69
C GLY A 457 -3.85 -14.49 2.16
N LEU A 458 -4.90 -13.74 2.51
CA LEU A 458 -5.43 -13.72 3.88
C LEU A 458 -6.09 -15.03 4.31
N ALA A 459 -6.73 -15.73 3.37
CA ALA A 459 -7.32 -17.03 3.62
C ALA A 459 -6.23 -18.08 3.87
N ASP A 460 -5.16 -18.03 3.08
CA ASP A 460 -4.01 -18.91 3.15
C ASP A 460 -3.27 -18.70 4.48
N GLU A 461 -2.98 -17.45 4.85
CA GLU A 461 -2.40 -17.10 6.15
C GLU A 461 -3.27 -17.61 7.32
N ALA A 462 -4.59 -17.38 7.26
CA ALA A 462 -5.50 -17.84 8.32
C ALA A 462 -5.54 -19.38 8.43
N ARG A 463 -5.49 -20.11 7.30
CA ARG A 463 -5.42 -21.58 7.30
C ARG A 463 -4.09 -22.07 7.86
N ASN A 464 -2.98 -21.47 7.45
CA ASN A 464 -1.64 -21.86 7.88
C ASN A 464 -1.46 -21.65 9.38
N LEU A 465 -1.90 -20.50 9.92
CA LEU A 465 -1.88 -20.23 11.35
C LEU A 465 -2.74 -21.21 12.16
N ARG A 466 -3.92 -21.60 11.66
CA ARG A 466 -4.77 -22.62 12.31
C ARG A 466 -4.08 -23.98 12.33
N ALA A 467 -3.54 -24.42 11.19
CA ALA A 467 -2.82 -25.69 11.09
C ALA A 467 -1.60 -25.74 12.02
N LEU A 468 -0.85 -24.65 12.13
CA LEU A 468 0.25 -24.52 13.08
C LEU A 468 -0.24 -24.55 14.54
N LYS A 469 -1.34 -23.86 14.86
CA LYS A 469 -1.91 -23.89 16.21
C LYS A 469 -2.38 -25.29 16.60
N ASP A 470 -3.04 -26.00 15.69
CA ASP A 470 -3.51 -27.39 15.90
C ASP A 470 -2.32 -28.33 16.15
N THR A 471 -1.22 -28.10 15.43
CA THR A 471 0.01 -28.87 15.57
C THR A 471 0.71 -28.63 16.91
N LEU A 472 0.82 -27.36 17.34
CA LEU A 472 1.52 -27.00 18.57
C LEU A 472 0.68 -27.31 19.82
N GLY A 473 -0.65 -27.27 19.69
CA GLY A 473 -1.58 -27.36 20.83
C GLY A 473 -1.34 -26.23 21.83
N ASP A 474 -1.57 -26.51 23.11
CA ASP A 474 -1.34 -25.57 24.22
C ASP A 474 0.13 -25.57 24.72
N LYS A 475 1.06 -26.19 23.98
CA LYS A 475 2.47 -26.25 24.41
C LYS A 475 3.04 -24.85 24.52
N GLU A 476 3.56 -24.49 25.70
CA GLU A 476 4.40 -23.31 25.84
C GLU A 476 5.67 -23.52 25.00
N THR A 477 5.75 -22.82 23.89
CA THR A 477 6.94 -22.83 23.05
C THR A 477 7.95 -21.86 23.62
N SER A 478 8.93 -22.39 24.36
CA SER A 478 10.05 -21.57 24.80
C SER A 478 10.78 -20.99 23.59
N GLY A 479 10.76 -19.67 23.44
CA GLY A 479 11.61 -18.97 22.46
C GLY A 479 10.91 -18.41 21.22
N PHE A 480 9.62 -18.70 20.97
CA PHE A 480 8.81 -17.97 19.99
C PHE A 480 7.34 -17.98 20.41
N ARG A 481 6.51 -17.13 19.79
CA ARG A 481 5.07 -17.28 19.89
C ARG A 481 4.37 -17.01 18.56
N LEU A 482 3.35 -17.81 18.28
CA LEU A 482 2.43 -17.54 17.18
C LEU A 482 1.44 -16.42 17.53
N PRO A 483 1.05 -15.60 16.54
CA PRO A 483 -0.10 -14.72 16.65
C PRO A 483 -1.40 -15.51 16.86
N GLU A 484 -2.29 -15.00 17.71
CA GLU A 484 -3.61 -15.59 17.89
C GLU A 484 -4.59 -15.01 16.87
N ILE A 485 -5.25 -15.88 16.09
CA ILE A 485 -6.38 -15.46 15.25
C ILE A 485 -7.58 -15.19 16.14
N LEU A 486 -7.96 -13.92 16.27
CA LEU A 486 -9.21 -13.52 16.91
C LEU A 486 -10.38 -13.60 15.94
N HIS A 487 -10.15 -13.29 14.66
CA HIS A 487 -11.17 -13.35 13.63
C HIS A 487 -10.56 -13.53 12.24
N TYR A 488 -11.22 -14.32 11.40
CA TYR A 488 -11.05 -14.32 9.96
C TYR A 488 -12.43 -14.49 9.31
N GLY A 489 -12.81 -13.56 8.45
CA GLY A 489 -14.13 -13.56 7.83
C GLY A 489 -14.29 -12.44 6.80
N GLU A 490 -15.46 -12.40 6.17
CA GLU A 490 -15.83 -11.38 5.20
C GLU A 490 -16.89 -10.45 5.78
N HIS A 491 -16.68 -9.14 5.66
CA HIS A 491 -17.57 -8.08 6.11
C HIS A 491 -17.78 -7.11 4.94
N GLU A 492 -19.01 -6.95 4.46
CA GLU A 492 -19.31 -6.03 3.35
C GLU A 492 -18.49 -6.27 2.06
N GLY A 493 -18.18 -7.53 1.74
CA GLY A 493 -17.32 -7.89 0.61
C GLY A 493 -15.83 -7.67 0.85
N ILE A 494 -15.41 -7.44 2.10
CA ILE A 494 -14.02 -7.22 2.50
C ILE A 494 -13.56 -8.37 3.40
N LYS A 495 -12.50 -9.07 3.01
CA LYS A 495 -11.87 -10.08 3.86
C LYS A 495 -11.01 -9.39 4.93
N LEU A 496 -11.22 -9.79 6.18
CA LEU A 496 -10.57 -9.24 7.36
C LEU A 496 -9.94 -10.38 8.17
N LEU A 497 -8.64 -10.28 8.42
CA LEU A 497 -7.90 -11.12 9.36
C LEU A 497 -7.48 -10.27 10.56
N VAL A 498 -7.87 -10.67 11.77
CA VAL A 498 -7.57 -9.98 13.02
C VAL A 498 -6.71 -10.86 13.90
N LEU A 499 -5.53 -10.36 14.21
CA LEU A 499 -4.53 -11.04 15.01
C LEU A 499 -4.32 -10.31 16.35
N SER A 500 -4.20 -11.07 17.43
CA SER A 500 -3.62 -10.57 18.68
C SER A 500 -2.15 -10.95 18.75
N TYR A 501 -1.32 -9.93 19.01
CA TYR A 501 0.03 -10.14 19.49
C TYR A 501 0.04 -10.00 21.01
N LEU A 502 1.10 -10.49 21.62
CA LEU A 502 1.16 -10.64 23.06
C LEU A 502 1.31 -9.34 23.82
N SER A 503 0.73 -9.38 25.01
CA SER A 503 0.66 -8.31 25.98
C SER A 503 2.04 -7.78 26.37
N GLY A 504 2.44 -6.61 25.85
CA GLY A 504 3.12 -5.64 26.71
C GLY A 504 4.08 -4.66 26.06
N SER A 505 5.07 -5.13 25.31
CA SER A 505 6.10 -4.24 24.74
C SER A 505 5.74 -3.85 23.31
N GLY A 506 5.66 -2.55 23.04
CA GLY A 506 5.48 -2.06 21.68
C GLY A 506 6.66 -2.49 20.80
N PRO A 507 6.44 -2.75 19.50
CA PRO A 507 7.49 -3.21 18.61
C PRO A 507 8.63 -2.18 18.51
N ASP A 508 9.88 -2.68 18.56
CA ASP A 508 11.08 -1.97 18.17
C ASP A 508 11.11 -1.87 16.64
N PHE A 509 10.43 -0.85 16.12
CA PHE A 509 10.43 -0.54 14.69
C PHE A 509 11.83 -0.18 14.14
N PHE A 510 12.89 -0.10 14.99
CA PHE A 510 14.25 0.17 14.52
C PHE A 510 14.81 -0.98 13.66
N ALA A 511 14.43 -2.24 13.93
CA ALA A 511 14.80 -3.37 13.07
C ALA A 511 14.17 -3.23 11.67
N HIS A 512 12.87 -2.91 11.63
CA HIS A 512 12.13 -2.62 10.39
C HIS A 512 12.69 -1.42 9.64
N TYR A 513 13.21 -0.42 10.37
CA TYR A 513 13.89 0.75 9.84
C TYR A 513 15.28 0.42 9.28
N ILE A 514 16.09 -0.42 9.95
CA ILE A 514 17.40 -0.85 9.43
C ILE A 514 17.21 -1.69 8.16
N TYR A 515 16.16 -2.50 8.10
CA TYR A 515 15.86 -3.38 6.97
C TYR A 515 15.27 -2.63 5.77
N ASN A 516 14.17 -1.89 5.94
CA ASN A 516 13.55 -1.09 4.86
C ASN A 516 14.39 0.13 4.45
N LYS A 517 15.34 0.55 5.29
CA LYS A 517 16.29 1.63 4.99
C LYS A 517 17.71 1.18 5.28
N GLY A 518 18.13 0.04 4.73
CA GLY A 518 19.55 -0.13 4.42
C GLY A 518 19.94 1.14 3.67
N PHE A 519 20.73 2.02 4.31
CA PHE A 519 20.81 3.46 4.02
C PHE A 519 20.40 3.76 2.59
N ASN A 520 19.15 4.19 2.42
CA ASN A 520 18.67 4.70 1.14
C ASN A 520 19.76 5.62 0.63
N LYS A 521 20.43 5.18 -0.45
CA LYS A 521 21.68 5.74 -0.96
C LYS A 521 21.62 7.24 -0.76
N LEU A 522 22.49 7.80 0.12
CA LEU A 522 22.70 9.25 0.13
C LEU A 522 22.89 9.59 -1.35
N GLY A 523 21.99 10.40 -1.92
CA GLY A 523 21.90 10.69 -3.36
C GLY A 523 23.11 11.46 -3.92
N LEU A 524 24.30 11.15 -3.44
CA LEU A 524 25.63 11.50 -3.93
C LEU A 524 25.89 10.69 -5.21
N HIS A 525 25.03 10.85 -6.21
CA HIS A 525 25.19 10.25 -7.54
C HIS A 525 26.30 10.92 -8.38
N GLN A 526 27.17 11.72 -7.76
CA GLN A 526 28.28 12.36 -8.46
C GLN A 526 29.60 12.26 -7.66
N ALA A 527 30.57 11.59 -8.29
CA ALA A 527 32.02 11.73 -8.16
C ALA A 527 32.82 11.02 -7.02
N PHE A 528 33.75 10.16 -7.49
CA PHE A 528 35.12 9.88 -7.01
C PHE A 528 35.42 9.32 -5.60
N PHE A 529 34.55 9.41 -4.59
CA PHE A 529 34.82 8.87 -3.22
C PHE A 529 34.05 7.59 -2.85
N ARG A 530 33.58 6.85 -3.86
CA ARG A 530 32.53 5.81 -3.77
C ARG A 530 32.86 4.60 -2.87
N THR A 531 34.00 3.94 -3.11
CA THR A 531 34.30 2.62 -2.52
C THR A 531 34.63 2.62 -1.01
N PRO A 532 35.37 3.60 -0.46
CA PRO A 532 35.70 3.62 0.97
C PRO A 532 34.49 3.95 1.86
N LEU A 533 33.62 4.86 1.41
CA LEU A 533 32.44 5.28 2.18
C LEU A 533 31.40 4.16 2.23
N GLU A 534 31.13 3.51 1.08
CA GLU A 534 30.24 2.35 0.99
C GLU A 534 30.72 1.20 1.90
N ARG A 535 32.04 0.94 1.98
CA ARG A 535 32.61 -0.04 2.93
C ARG A 535 32.33 0.30 4.39
N ILE A 536 32.42 1.58 4.76
CA ILE A 536 32.14 2.03 6.14
C ILE A 536 30.64 1.90 6.44
N GLU A 537 29.79 2.34 5.52
CA GLU A 537 28.33 2.27 5.66
C GLU A 537 27.84 0.83 5.79
N GLU A 538 28.29 -0.06 4.90
CA GLU A 538 27.92 -1.47 4.97
C GLU A 538 28.50 -2.14 6.22
N GLY A 539 29.73 -1.80 6.62
CA GLY A 539 30.30 -2.29 7.88
C GLY A 539 29.56 -1.82 9.13
N ILE A 540 28.92 -0.63 9.10
CA ILE A 540 28.02 -0.17 10.17
C ILE A 540 26.70 -0.93 10.11
N PHE A 541 26.16 -1.15 8.91
CA PHE A 541 24.93 -1.91 8.69
C PHE A 541 25.06 -3.34 9.22
N LEU A 542 26.08 -4.09 8.79
CA LEU A 542 26.33 -5.46 9.21
C LEU A 542 26.52 -5.57 10.74
N ARG A 543 27.25 -4.63 11.36
CA ARG A 543 27.39 -4.57 12.82
C ARG A 543 26.08 -4.33 13.56
N LYS A 544 25.21 -3.48 13.00
CA LYS A 544 23.89 -3.23 13.59
C LYS A 544 22.97 -4.43 13.41
N LEU A 545 23.02 -5.04 12.24
CA LEU A 545 22.24 -6.22 11.83
C LEU A 545 22.58 -7.43 12.68
N ASP A 546 23.88 -7.67 12.94
CA ASP A 546 24.39 -8.78 13.75
C ASP A 546 23.65 -8.92 15.09
N ARG A 547 23.28 -7.81 15.74
CA ARG A 547 22.54 -7.81 17.01
C ARG A 547 21.13 -8.38 16.90
N TYR A 548 20.48 -8.22 15.75
CA TYR A 548 19.12 -8.72 15.49
C TYR A 548 19.15 -10.15 14.96
N MET A 549 20.18 -10.52 14.19
CA MET A 549 20.33 -11.85 13.58
C MET A 549 20.33 -12.97 14.61
N TYR A 550 21.07 -12.85 15.71
CA TYR A 550 21.09 -13.90 16.75
C TYR A 550 19.71 -14.21 17.30
N ARG A 551 18.92 -13.17 17.61
CA ARG A 551 17.56 -13.32 18.12
C ARG A 551 16.60 -13.88 17.07
N ALA A 552 16.76 -13.46 15.82
CA ALA A 552 15.99 -14.00 14.70
C ALA A 552 16.30 -15.49 14.48
N ILE A 553 17.56 -15.90 14.57
CA ILE A 553 17.98 -17.31 14.47
C ILE A 553 17.46 -18.12 15.66
N ASP A 554 17.59 -17.61 16.89
CA ASP A 554 17.07 -18.30 18.08
C ASP A 554 15.55 -18.52 17.98
N THR A 555 14.82 -17.54 17.43
CA THR A 555 13.36 -17.63 17.22
C THR A 555 13.01 -18.62 16.10
N LEU A 556 13.78 -18.61 15.01
CA LEU A 556 13.60 -19.55 13.90
C LEU A 556 13.80 -20.99 14.35
N VAL A 557 14.90 -21.26 15.05
CA VAL A 557 15.19 -22.60 15.57
C VAL A 557 14.13 -23.03 16.58
N ALA A 558 13.65 -22.13 17.44
CA ALA A 558 12.56 -22.44 18.36
C ALA A 558 11.27 -22.78 17.61
N PHE A 559 10.91 -22.02 16.57
CA PHE A 559 9.76 -22.28 15.69
C PHE A 559 9.87 -23.65 15.02
N GLN A 560 10.98 -23.91 14.34
CA GLN A 560 11.23 -25.16 13.63
C GLN A 560 11.24 -26.37 14.58
N SER A 561 11.83 -26.24 15.77
CA SER A 561 11.89 -27.32 16.77
C SER A 561 10.53 -27.70 17.36
N ALA A 562 9.57 -26.77 17.37
CA ALA A 562 8.25 -26.99 17.96
C ALA A 562 7.22 -27.55 16.98
N THR A 563 7.37 -27.28 15.69
CA THR A 563 6.48 -27.75 14.60
C THR A 563 6.77 -29.21 14.21
N PRO A 564 5.83 -29.93 13.56
CA PRO A 564 5.63 -31.36 13.78
C PRO A 564 6.75 -32.25 13.25
N GLN A 565 7.05 -33.22 14.12
CA GLN A 565 7.51 -34.57 13.83
C GLN A 565 6.40 -35.35 13.10
N GLY A 566 6.76 -36.15 12.09
CA GLY A 566 5.85 -36.69 11.08
C GLY A 566 4.61 -37.44 11.58
N THR A 567 3.49 -37.25 10.87
CA THR A 567 2.57 -38.30 10.41
C THR A 567 1.54 -37.66 9.47
N MET A 568 1.71 -37.90 8.16
CA MET A 568 0.58 -37.84 7.23
C MET A 568 -0.26 -39.10 7.48
N SER A 569 -1.52 -38.94 7.87
CA SER A 569 -2.47 -40.05 7.95
C SER A 569 -2.71 -40.64 6.56
N GLN A 570 -2.14 -41.82 6.27
CA GLN A 570 -2.62 -42.69 5.20
C GLN A 570 -3.05 -44.05 5.78
N GLY A 571 -4.08 -44.61 5.17
CA GLY A 571 -4.95 -45.65 5.70
C GLY A 571 -4.29 -46.95 6.12
N GLU A 572 -5.06 -47.68 6.92
CA GLU A 572 -4.84 -49.03 7.44
C GLU A 572 -4.22 -50.01 6.43
N THR A 573 -3.17 -50.74 6.83
CA THR A 573 -3.06 -52.21 6.75
C THR A 573 -1.74 -52.73 7.38
N PRO A 574 -1.65 -54.02 7.75
CA PRO A 574 -1.02 -54.42 9.01
C PRO A 574 0.36 -55.10 8.91
N GLN A 575 1.10 -54.94 10.02
CA GLN A 575 2.06 -55.85 10.68
C GLN A 575 3.09 -56.62 9.83
N GLY A 576 4.36 -56.35 10.14
CA GLY A 576 5.40 -57.39 10.18
C GLY A 576 6.78 -56.92 9.75
N GLU A 577 7.75 -57.15 10.63
CA GLU A 577 9.22 -57.10 10.43
C GLU A 577 9.92 -55.73 10.60
N THR A 578 10.71 -55.63 11.67
CA THR A 578 11.70 -54.57 11.92
C THR A 578 13.02 -54.88 11.21
N PRO A 579 13.51 -54.05 10.28
CA PRO A 579 14.90 -54.04 9.83
C PRO A 579 15.76 -53.15 10.74
N GLN A 580 16.94 -53.63 11.13
CA GLN A 580 17.97 -52.79 11.74
C GLN A 580 18.50 -51.81 10.68
N GLY A 581 18.34 -50.50 10.93
CA GLY A 581 18.86 -49.43 10.08
C GLY A 581 17.83 -48.37 9.66
N GLU A 582 16.61 -48.38 10.19
CA GLU A 582 15.60 -47.38 9.83
C GLU A 582 15.88 -46.02 10.51
N THR A 583 16.08 -44.99 9.68
CA THR A 583 15.88 -43.59 10.08
C THR A 583 14.48 -43.45 10.70
N PRO A 584 14.33 -42.76 11.83
CA PRO A 584 13.03 -42.50 12.43
C PRO A 584 12.04 -41.94 11.40
N GLN A 585 10.80 -42.46 11.37
CA GLN A 585 9.75 -41.98 10.47
C GLN A 585 9.61 -40.45 10.59
N GLY A 586 10.02 -39.72 9.54
CA GLY A 586 10.03 -38.25 9.50
C GLY A 586 11.42 -37.60 9.49
N GLU A 587 12.51 -38.37 9.39
CA GLU A 587 13.88 -37.85 9.22
C GLU A 587 14.41 -38.18 7.81
N THR A 588 14.95 -37.17 7.11
CA THR A 588 15.66 -37.30 5.82
C THR A 588 17.12 -36.95 6.06
N THR A 589 18.07 -37.67 5.46
CA THR A 589 19.48 -37.29 5.57
C THR A 589 19.81 -36.07 4.71
N VAL A 590 20.83 -35.30 5.08
CA VAL A 590 21.32 -34.15 4.27
C VAL A 590 21.63 -34.58 2.83
N ALA A 591 22.21 -35.78 2.63
CA ALA A 591 22.58 -36.30 1.32
C ALA A 591 21.36 -36.67 0.46
N GLU A 592 20.37 -37.36 1.04
CA GLU A 592 19.11 -37.69 0.35
C GLU A 592 18.36 -36.44 -0.09
N PHE A 593 18.31 -35.42 0.78
CA PHE A 593 17.68 -34.16 0.46
C PHE A 593 18.35 -33.44 -0.71
N ALA A 594 19.68 -33.34 -0.67
CA ALA A 594 20.46 -32.74 -1.75
C ALA A 594 20.22 -33.48 -3.08
N GLY A 595 20.22 -34.81 -3.06
CA GLY A 595 19.95 -35.64 -4.23
C GLY A 595 18.55 -35.39 -4.80
N LYS A 596 17.53 -35.33 -3.94
CA LYS A 596 16.14 -35.04 -4.33
C LYS A 596 16.01 -33.66 -4.98
N LEU A 597 16.51 -32.60 -4.34
CA LEU A 597 16.45 -31.24 -4.90
C LEU A 597 17.15 -31.14 -6.26
N VAL A 598 18.33 -31.74 -6.38
CA VAL A 598 19.09 -31.74 -7.65
C VAL A 598 18.32 -32.50 -8.73
N GLN A 599 17.72 -33.64 -8.40
CA GLN A 599 16.91 -34.41 -9.34
C GLN A 599 15.68 -33.62 -9.80
N GLU A 600 14.93 -33.02 -8.87
CA GLU A 600 13.75 -32.22 -9.17
C GLU A 600 14.11 -31.01 -10.04
N TYR A 601 15.21 -30.31 -9.72
CA TYR A 601 15.65 -29.17 -10.49
C TYR A 601 16.09 -29.57 -11.90
N LYS A 602 16.83 -30.68 -12.04
CA LYS A 602 17.21 -31.23 -13.35
C LYS A 602 15.98 -31.63 -14.17
N GLY A 603 14.94 -32.15 -13.53
CA GLY A 603 13.65 -32.46 -14.16
C GLY A 603 12.89 -31.22 -14.63
N LYS A 604 12.84 -30.17 -13.80
CA LYS A 604 12.14 -28.91 -14.11
C LYS A 604 12.85 -28.09 -15.20
N TYR A 605 14.18 -28.15 -15.25
CA TYR A 605 15.00 -27.34 -16.17
C TYR A 605 15.95 -28.19 -17.04
N PRO A 606 15.47 -29.06 -17.94
CA PRO A 606 16.32 -29.98 -18.70
C PRO A 606 17.34 -29.28 -19.61
N SER A 607 17.10 -28.02 -19.97
CA SER A 607 17.94 -27.20 -20.86
C SER A 607 18.80 -26.17 -20.10
N MET A 608 19.18 -26.45 -18.86
CA MET A 608 19.94 -25.49 -18.03
C MET A 608 21.37 -25.25 -18.54
N PRO A 609 21.99 -24.10 -18.20
CA PRO A 609 23.39 -23.84 -18.47
C PRO A 609 24.35 -24.91 -17.92
N GLU A 610 25.39 -25.24 -18.69
CA GLU A 610 26.37 -26.29 -18.36
C GLU A 610 27.08 -26.03 -17.03
N ASP A 611 27.42 -24.77 -16.75
CA ASP A 611 28.05 -24.35 -15.49
C ASP A 611 27.16 -24.59 -14.26
N ILE A 612 25.84 -24.43 -14.39
CA ILE A 612 24.89 -24.77 -13.31
C ILE A 612 24.82 -26.30 -13.16
N SER A 613 24.76 -27.05 -14.27
CA SER A 613 24.76 -28.51 -14.24
C SER A 613 25.99 -29.09 -13.53
N ASP A 614 27.17 -28.52 -13.79
CA ASP A 614 28.43 -28.91 -13.15
C ASP A 614 28.40 -28.64 -11.64
N LEU A 615 27.92 -27.45 -11.23
CA LEU A 615 27.78 -27.10 -9.82
C LEU A 615 26.81 -28.04 -9.07
N LEU A 616 25.72 -28.45 -9.70
CA LEU A 616 24.76 -29.40 -9.12
C LEU A 616 25.35 -30.80 -8.98
N THR A 617 26.14 -31.23 -9.96
CA THR A 617 26.81 -32.53 -9.92
C THR A 617 27.87 -32.56 -8.82
N GLY A 618 28.68 -31.49 -8.73
CA GLY A 618 29.66 -31.33 -7.65
C GLY A 618 29.04 -31.26 -6.25
N LEU A 619 27.81 -30.72 -6.12
CA LEU A 619 27.06 -30.75 -4.86
C LEU A 619 26.75 -32.19 -4.42
N THR A 620 26.26 -33.04 -5.31
CA THR A 620 25.94 -34.44 -4.98
C THR A 620 27.18 -35.28 -4.73
N GLU A 621 28.22 -35.13 -5.55
CA GLU A 621 29.48 -35.88 -5.40
C GLU A 621 30.21 -35.50 -4.10
N GLY A 622 30.21 -34.21 -3.73
CA GLY A 622 30.84 -33.73 -2.50
C GLY A 622 30.19 -34.24 -1.19
N LEU A 623 29.02 -34.88 -1.28
CA LEU A 623 28.30 -35.47 -0.17
C LEU A 623 28.50 -36.99 -0.04
N ALA A 624 29.10 -37.66 -1.03
CA ALA A 624 29.23 -39.11 -1.05
C ALA A 624 30.01 -39.69 0.14
N ASP A 625 31.02 -38.95 0.63
CA ASP A 625 31.90 -39.36 1.73
C ASP A 625 31.53 -38.69 3.08
N LYS A 626 30.37 -38.01 3.15
CA LYS A 626 29.91 -37.33 4.38
C LYS A 626 29.07 -38.27 5.24
N GLU A 627 29.10 -38.02 6.56
CA GLU A 627 28.27 -38.74 7.51
C GLU A 627 26.78 -38.51 7.19
N ASN A 628 25.98 -39.57 7.29
CA ASN A 628 24.53 -39.49 7.18
C ASN A 628 23.96 -38.77 8.41
N VAL A 629 23.83 -37.45 8.29
CA VAL A 629 23.23 -36.61 9.32
C VAL A 629 21.72 -36.58 9.10
N PRO A 630 20.91 -37.11 10.03
CA PRO A 630 19.47 -36.98 9.96
C PRO A 630 19.07 -35.52 10.16
N VAL A 631 18.15 -35.04 9.32
CA VAL A 631 17.52 -33.74 9.44
C VAL A 631 16.04 -33.97 9.65
N ARG A 632 15.54 -33.39 10.74
CA ARG A 632 14.13 -33.47 11.11
C ARG A 632 13.32 -32.49 10.25
N HIS A 633 12.17 -32.95 9.76
CA HIS A 633 11.22 -32.04 9.11
C HIS A 633 10.62 -31.06 10.13
N CYS A 634 10.35 -29.85 9.66
CA CYS A 634 9.72 -28.78 10.42
C CYS A 634 8.78 -27.98 9.50
N ALA A 635 7.96 -27.10 10.07
CA ALA A 635 7.29 -26.10 9.27
C ALA A 635 8.31 -25.11 8.71
N VAL A 636 8.09 -24.69 7.47
CA VAL A 636 8.89 -23.68 6.78
C VAL A 636 8.02 -22.45 6.63
N HIS A 637 8.43 -21.32 7.19
CA HIS A 637 7.67 -20.06 7.10
C HIS A 637 7.51 -19.61 5.65
N GLY A 638 8.52 -19.85 4.81
CA GLY A 638 8.50 -19.65 3.35
C GLY A 638 9.04 -18.29 2.91
N ASP A 639 8.99 -17.30 3.78
CA ASP A 639 9.53 -15.95 3.57
C ASP A 639 10.08 -15.36 4.89
N TYR A 640 10.72 -16.21 5.71
CA TYR A 640 11.27 -15.79 7.00
C TYR A 640 12.38 -14.74 6.82
N ASP A 641 12.03 -13.48 7.05
CA ASP A 641 12.92 -12.34 6.92
C ASP A 641 12.69 -11.35 8.06
N LEU A 642 13.63 -10.44 8.31
CA LEU A 642 13.57 -9.42 9.35
C LEU A 642 12.37 -8.48 9.20
N CYS A 643 11.81 -8.31 7.99
CA CYS A 643 10.58 -7.56 7.78
C CYS A 643 9.32 -8.29 8.29
N ASN A 644 9.41 -9.61 8.46
CA ASN A 644 8.37 -10.48 9.00
C ASN A 644 8.62 -10.81 10.48
N LEU A 645 9.48 -10.04 11.15
CA LEU A 645 9.82 -10.18 12.57
C LEU A 645 9.56 -8.89 13.35
N LEU A 646 8.71 -8.97 14.37
CA LEU A 646 8.45 -7.89 15.32
C LEU A 646 9.35 -8.02 16.55
N PHE A 647 10.41 -7.24 16.59
CA PHE A 647 11.32 -7.19 17.73
C PHE A 647 10.72 -6.39 18.89
N SER A 648 11.05 -6.76 20.12
CA SER A 648 10.78 -5.95 21.32
C SER A 648 11.99 -5.96 22.26
N GLU A 649 12.06 -5.02 23.20
CA GLU A 649 13.19 -4.94 24.13
C GLU A 649 13.16 -6.14 25.10
N GLY A 650 14.26 -6.90 25.18
CA GLY A 650 14.43 -7.99 26.15
C GLY A 650 13.67 -9.30 25.89
N ALA A 651 12.94 -9.44 24.78
CA ALA A 651 12.21 -10.67 24.42
C ALA A 651 12.58 -11.19 23.03
N ASN A 652 12.21 -12.42 22.68
CA ASN A 652 12.37 -12.92 21.31
C ASN A 652 11.40 -12.23 20.34
N PRO A 653 11.77 -12.02 19.06
CA PRO A 653 10.86 -11.46 18.07
C PRO A 653 9.61 -12.34 17.88
N VAL A 654 8.51 -11.69 17.51
CA VAL A 654 7.27 -12.36 17.10
C VAL A 654 7.28 -12.50 15.58
N ILE A 655 6.96 -13.70 15.10
CA ILE A 655 6.86 -14.03 13.68
C ILE A 655 5.49 -13.56 13.16
N VAL A 656 5.47 -12.94 11.98
CA VAL A 656 4.25 -12.47 11.31
C VAL A 656 4.27 -12.83 9.83
N ASP A 657 3.11 -12.76 9.16
CA ASP A 657 2.96 -13.03 7.72
C ASP A 657 3.11 -14.50 7.32
N PHE A 658 2.18 -15.33 7.78
CA PHE A 658 2.20 -16.79 7.53
C PHE A 658 1.57 -17.18 6.18
N GLU A 659 1.50 -16.27 5.21
CA GLU A 659 0.88 -16.54 3.91
C GLU A 659 1.60 -17.66 3.14
N HIS A 660 2.92 -17.76 3.30
CA HIS A 660 3.78 -18.71 2.59
C HIS A 660 4.16 -19.94 3.41
N THR A 661 3.56 -20.13 4.58
CA THR A 661 3.99 -21.19 5.48
C THR A 661 3.59 -22.56 4.98
N GLU A 662 4.59 -23.41 4.79
CA GLU A 662 4.44 -24.84 4.53
C GLU A 662 4.50 -25.61 5.85
N GLN A 663 3.60 -26.59 6.01
CA GLN A 663 3.49 -27.34 7.26
C GLN A 663 4.64 -28.33 7.48
N THR A 664 5.36 -28.68 6.41
CA THR A 664 6.48 -29.62 6.45
C THR A 664 7.51 -29.28 5.38
N GLY A 665 8.77 -29.27 5.77
CA GLY A 665 9.93 -29.03 4.94
C GLY A 665 11.20 -29.20 5.77
N LEU A 666 12.34 -28.71 5.27
CA LEU A 666 13.62 -28.75 5.98
C LEU A 666 14.02 -27.35 6.46
N PRO A 667 14.87 -27.24 7.49
CA PRO A 667 15.07 -26.00 8.21
C PRO A 667 15.95 -24.96 7.47
N PHE A 668 16.42 -25.27 6.27
CA PHE A 668 17.45 -24.50 5.57
C PHE A 668 16.90 -23.26 4.85
N PHE A 669 15.71 -23.35 4.26
CA PHE A 669 15.17 -22.31 3.40
C PHE A 669 14.94 -20.99 4.13
N ASP A 670 14.27 -21.03 5.30
CA ASP A 670 14.03 -19.84 6.12
C ASP A 670 15.31 -19.18 6.63
N MET A 671 16.31 -19.98 7.01
CA MET A 671 17.60 -19.46 7.45
C MET A 671 18.34 -18.76 6.30
N ALA A 672 18.26 -19.34 5.11
CA ALA A 672 18.85 -18.74 3.93
C ALA A 672 18.10 -17.49 3.49
N ASN A 673 16.77 -17.46 3.54
CA ASN A 673 15.97 -16.27 3.31
C ASN A 673 16.41 -15.12 4.22
N LEU A 674 16.51 -15.38 5.53
CA LEU A 674 16.95 -14.39 6.53
C LEU A 674 18.31 -13.77 6.21
N VAL A 675 19.24 -14.55 5.66
CA VAL A 675 20.62 -14.10 5.38
C VAL A 675 20.76 -13.52 3.98
N PHE A 676 20.31 -14.25 2.96
CA PHE A 676 20.66 -14.00 1.57
C PHE A 676 19.67 -13.08 0.87
N SER A 677 18.37 -13.10 1.18
CA SER A 677 17.39 -12.20 0.57
C SER A 677 17.80 -10.72 0.67
N PRO A 678 18.13 -10.17 1.86
CA PRO A 678 18.56 -8.77 1.96
C PRO A 678 19.93 -8.50 1.31
N LEU A 679 20.87 -9.45 1.39
CA LEU A 679 22.21 -9.27 0.82
C LEU A 679 22.19 -9.31 -0.71
N MET A 680 21.37 -10.17 -1.30
CA MET A 680 21.24 -10.32 -2.75
C MET A 680 20.50 -9.15 -3.38
N LEU A 681 19.44 -8.63 -2.74
CA LEU A 681 18.79 -7.39 -3.18
C LEU A 681 19.81 -6.25 -3.30
N LYS A 682 20.61 -6.03 -2.25
CA LYS A 682 21.66 -5.00 -2.26
C LYS A 682 22.72 -5.25 -3.31
N TRP A 683 23.13 -6.51 -3.50
CA TRP A 683 24.11 -6.87 -4.53
C TRP A 683 23.59 -6.56 -5.94
N LYS A 684 22.35 -6.94 -6.26
CA LYS A 684 21.68 -6.62 -7.54
C LYS A 684 21.57 -5.12 -7.77
N GLU A 685 21.39 -4.34 -6.70
CA GLU A 685 21.40 -2.88 -6.75
C GLU A 685 22.80 -2.24 -6.71
N SER A 686 23.86 -3.03 -6.49
CA SER A 686 25.22 -2.55 -6.34
C SER A 686 25.88 -2.32 -7.70
N PHE A 687 26.71 -1.29 -7.79
CA PHE A 687 27.38 -0.90 -9.04
C PHE A 687 28.71 -1.61 -9.26
N THR A 688 29.04 -2.61 -8.44
CA THR A 688 30.34 -3.28 -8.51
C THR A 688 30.47 -4.14 -9.77
N GLY A 689 29.35 -4.53 -10.40
CA GLY A 689 29.31 -5.37 -11.61
C GLY A 689 30.02 -6.71 -11.46
N GLY A 690 30.39 -7.08 -10.22
CA GLY A 690 31.11 -8.30 -9.89
C GLY A 690 30.19 -9.32 -9.24
N SER A 691 30.71 -10.53 -9.05
CA SER A 691 29.99 -11.64 -8.43
C SER A 691 29.53 -11.31 -7.00
N PHE A 692 28.50 -12.00 -6.52
CA PHE A 692 27.99 -11.89 -5.16
C PHE A 692 29.07 -12.21 -4.13
N ARG A 693 29.93 -13.19 -4.44
CA ARG A 693 31.11 -13.50 -3.64
C ARG A 693 32.07 -12.31 -3.51
N SER A 694 32.34 -11.62 -4.61
CA SER A 694 33.19 -10.41 -4.60
C SER A 694 32.58 -9.32 -3.74
N TYR A 695 31.26 -9.11 -3.87
CA TYR A 695 30.50 -8.17 -3.05
C TYR A 695 30.63 -8.46 -1.54
N LEU A 696 30.44 -9.71 -1.11
CA LEU A 696 30.58 -10.10 0.29
C LEU A 696 32.01 -9.94 0.81
N SER A 697 33.02 -10.26 0.00
CA SER A 697 34.44 -10.16 0.38
C SER A 697 34.88 -8.71 0.55
N VAL A 698 34.54 -7.83 -0.41
CA VAL A 698 34.89 -6.41 -0.42
C VAL A 698 34.37 -5.66 0.81
N LEU A 699 33.23 -6.08 1.34
CA LEU A 699 32.53 -5.42 2.44
C LEU A 699 32.71 -6.13 3.79
N GLY A 700 33.45 -7.25 3.82
CA GLY A 700 33.62 -8.07 5.04
C GLY A 700 32.34 -8.79 5.47
N GLY A 701 31.32 -8.86 4.59
CA GLY A 701 30.05 -9.54 4.84
C GLY A 701 30.18 -11.06 4.92
N GLN A 702 31.17 -11.65 4.23
CA GLN A 702 31.43 -13.09 4.27
C GLN A 702 31.61 -13.60 5.71
N ALA A 703 32.39 -12.87 6.51
CA ALA A 703 32.64 -13.19 7.92
C ALA A 703 31.38 -13.18 8.80
N TYR A 704 30.35 -12.40 8.44
CA TYR A 704 29.06 -12.37 9.14
C TYR A 704 28.16 -13.52 8.67
N VAL A 705 28.10 -13.78 7.36
CA VAL A 705 27.35 -14.92 6.80
C VAL A 705 27.84 -16.23 7.41
N GLU A 706 29.15 -16.45 7.43
CA GLU A 706 29.78 -17.62 8.06
C GLU A 706 29.40 -17.74 9.54
N LYS A 707 29.50 -16.64 10.29
CA LYS A 707 29.14 -16.57 11.71
C LYS A 707 27.67 -16.89 11.98
N TRP A 708 26.75 -16.36 11.16
CA TRP A 708 25.31 -16.57 11.32
C TRP A 708 24.90 -17.99 10.96
N LEU A 709 25.41 -18.53 9.85
CA LEU A 709 25.12 -19.90 9.44
C LEU A 709 25.71 -20.92 10.41
N THR A 710 26.94 -20.71 10.92
CA THR A 710 27.50 -21.57 11.97
C THR A 710 26.68 -21.50 13.26
N TYR A 711 26.24 -20.30 13.68
CA TYR A 711 25.39 -20.16 14.85
C TYR A 711 24.04 -20.89 14.69
N PHE A 712 23.43 -20.79 13.51
CA PHE A 712 22.22 -21.54 13.19
C PHE A 712 22.44 -23.05 13.28
N CYS A 713 23.47 -23.59 12.64
CA CYS A 713 23.78 -25.02 12.71
C CYS A 713 24.00 -25.48 14.16
N LEU A 714 24.76 -24.70 14.95
CA LEU A 714 24.97 -24.98 16.37
C LEU A 714 23.64 -25.06 17.15
N LYS A 715 22.73 -24.11 16.92
CA LYS A 715 21.43 -24.07 17.59
C LYS A 715 20.46 -25.15 17.12
N ALA A 716 20.51 -25.49 15.83
CA ALA A 716 19.71 -26.55 15.24
C ALA A 716 20.28 -27.97 15.50
N GLY A 717 21.45 -28.09 16.13
CA GLY A 717 22.11 -29.39 16.37
C GLY A 717 22.70 -30.02 15.11
N LEU A 718 23.02 -29.23 14.09
CA LEU A 718 23.60 -29.66 12.83
C LEU A 718 25.13 -29.51 12.84
N PRO A 719 25.87 -30.42 12.21
CA PRO A 719 27.32 -30.32 12.15
C PRO A 719 27.78 -29.18 11.25
N GLU A 720 28.93 -28.61 11.60
CA GLU A 720 29.50 -27.44 10.90
C GLU A 720 29.71 -27.64 9.40
N TRP A 721 29.98 -28.87 8.95
CA TRP A 721 30.17 -29.16 7.53
C TRP A 721 28.90 -28.95 6.68
N VAL A 722 27.73 -28.78 7.29
CA VAL A 722 26.46 -28.45 6.62
C VAL A 722 26.38 -26.96 6.24
N VAL A 723 27.10 -26.07 6.94
CA VAL A 723 27.11 -24.62 6.70
C VAL A 723 27.28 -24.24 5.21
N PRO A 724 28.24 -24.82 4.45
CA PRO A 724 28.45 -24.47 3.05
C PRO A 724 27.33 -24.95 2.10
N LEU A 725 26.39 -25.77 2.57
CA LEU A 725 25.30 -26.34 1.78
C LEU A 725 24.03 -25.48 1.83
N ILE A 726 23.80 -24.76 2.93
CA ILE A 726 22.62 -23.90 3.14
C ILE A 726 22.34 -22.95 1.97
N PRO A 727 23.29 -22.14 1.45
CA PRO A 727 23.02 -21.29 0.30
C PRO A 727 22.61 -22.08 -0.96
N LYS A 728 23.15 -23.29 -1.13
CA LYS A 728 22.89 -24.15 -2.29
C LYS A 728 21.49 -24.73 -2.25
N PHE A 729 21.07 -25.23 -1.08
CA PHE A 729 19.73 -25.75 -0.86
C PHE A 729 18.68 -24.67 -1.08
N ALA A 730 18.88 -23.49 -0.51
CA ALA A 730 17.92 -22.41 -0.65
C ALA A 730 17.77 -21.90 -2.09
N ALA A 731 18.86 -21.84 -2.85
CA ALA A 731 18.82 -21.51 -4.27
C ALA A 731 17.96 -22.52 -5.05
N LEU A 732 18.15 -23.81 -4.79
CA LEU A 732 17.35 -24.89 -5.37
C LEU A 732 15.88 -24.79 -4.97
N GLU A 733 15.60 -24.70 -3.67
CA GLU A 733 14.24 -24.60 -3.12
C GLU A 733 13.48 -23.39 -3.73
N GLN A 734 14.06 -22.19 -3.73
CA GLN A 734 13.42 -20.98 -4.29
C GLN A 734 13.02 -21.16 -5.76
N ASN A 735 13.88 -21.79 -6.57
CA ASN A 735 13.64 -21.99 -8.00
C ASN A 735 12.71 -23.19 -8.29
N LEU A 736 12.52 -24.08 -7.31
CA LEU A 736 11.57 -25.19 -7.41
C LEU A 736 10.14 -24.78 -7.06
N ILE A 737 9.94 -23.72 -6.26
CA ILE A 737 8.61 -23.15 -5.97
C ILE A 737 7.82 -22.87 -7.25
N GLU A 738 6.53 -23.22 -7.23
CA GLU A 738 5.55 -22.85 -8.25
C GLU A 738 4.84 -21.57 -7.82
N TYR A 739 5.09 -20.47 -8.52
CA TYR A 739 4.46 -19.18 -8.24
C TYR A 739 3.15 -19.05 -9.01
N PRO A 740 2.10 -18.47 -8.41
CA PRO A 740 0.86 -18.23 -9.11
C PRO A 740 1.06 -17.21 -10.25
N PRO A 741 0.24 -17.23 -11.32
CA PRO A 741 0.47 -16.41 -12.51
C PRO A 741 0.55 -14.89 -12.28
N TYR A 742 -0.05 -14.39 -11.20
CA TYR A 742 -0.05 -12.96 -10.85
C TYR A 742 1.19 -12.51 -10.09
N ARG A 743 2.03 -13.45 -9.61
CA ARG A 743 3.21 -13.13 -8.80
C ARG A 743 4.46 -13.31 -9.66
N ASP A 744 5.20 -12.22 -9.85
CA ASP A 744 6.48 -12.28 -10.54
C ASP A 744 7.50 -13.04 -9.68
N PRO A 745 7.99 -14.22 -10.11
CA PRO A 745 8.97 -14.96 -9.34
C PRO A 745 10.30 -14.21 -9.19
N TYR A 746 10.62 -13.27 -10.08
CA TYR A 746 11.82 -12.43 -9.97
C TYR A 746 11.73 -11.37 -8.88
N ALA A 747 10.57 -11.18 -8.25
CA ALA A 747 10.46 -10.41 -7.01
C ALA A 747 11.20 -11.08 -5.84
N TYR A 748 11.48 -12.38 -5.92
CA TYR A 748 12.24 -13.12 -4.91
C TYR A 748 13.74 -13.06 -5.20
N PRO A 749 14.58 -12.58 -4.25
CA PRO A 749 15.98 -12.26 -4.55
C PRO A 749 16.85 -13.45 -4.95
N MET A 750 16.51 -14.67 -4.50
CA MET A 750 17.25 -15.90 -4.81
C MET A 750 16.76 -16.61 -6.08
N TYR A 751 15.68 -16.13 -6.71
CA TYR A 751 15.12 -16.72 -7.92
C TYR A 751 15.89 -16.29 -9.19
N GLY A 752 15.96 -17.20 -10.17
CA GLY A 752 16.57 -16.96 -11.47
C GLY A 752 17.99 -17.50 -11.61
N GLN A 753 18.42 -17.73 -12.85
CA GLN A 753 19.69 -18.41 -13.17
C GLN A 753 20.93 -17.67 -12.63
N GLU A 754 20.93 -16.34 -12.63
CA GLU A 754 22.03 -15.55 -12.08
C GLU A 754 22.19 -15.77 -10.57
N SER A 755 21.08 -15.68 -9.84
CA SER A 755 21.05 -15.87 -8.39
C SER A 755 21.41 -17.31 -8.00
N MET A 756 20.90 -18.27 -8.77
CA MET A 756 21.24 -19.69 -8.65
C MET A 756 22.75 -19.92 -8.77
N ARG A 757 23.37 -19.40 -9.84
CA ARG A 757 24.81 -19.56 -10.10
C ARG A 757 25.65 -19.01 -8.94
N GLU A 758 25.33 -17.81 -8.48
CA GLU A 758 26.08 -17.14 -7.41
C GLU A 758 26.00 -17.88 -6.08
N LEU A 759 24.81 -18.38 -5.70
CA LEU A 759 24.63 -19.12 -4.45
C LEU A 759 25.21 -20.54 -4.51
N LEU A 760 25.10 -21.24 -5.64
CA LEU A 760 25.71 -22.56 -5.83
C LEU A 760 27.24 -22.49 -5.78
N ALA A 761 27.83 -21.45 -6.37
CA ALA A 761 29.27 -21.21 -6.36
C ALA A 761 29.80 -20.58 -5.06
N LEU A 762 28.92 -20.15 -4.15
CA LEU A 762 29.32 -19.47 -2.93
C LEU A 762 30.08 -20.41 -1.99
N SER A 763 31.33 -20.05 -1.70
CA SER A 763 32.17 -20.76 -0.74
C SER A 763 32.06 -20.10 0.64
N VAL A 764 31.39 -20.77 1.57
CA VAL A 764 31.23 -20.33 2.97
C VAL A 764 32.02 -21.29 3.85
N THR A 765 32.86 -20.78 4.75
CA THR A 765 33.62 -21.62 5.69
C THR A 765 33.03 -21.54 7.11
N PRO A 766 32.86 -22.67 7.82
CA PRO A 766 32.43 -22.64 9.21
C PRO A 766 33.41 -21.83 10.05
N ARG A 767 32.89 -21.03 10.99
CA ARG A 767 33.72 -20.18 11.84
C ARG A 767 33.53 -20.56 13.31
N SER A 768 34.62 -20.97 13.95
CA SER A 768 34.67 -21.37 15.37
C SER A 768 34.40 -20.23 16.32
#